data_AF-A0A951PGI0-F1
#
_entry.id   AF-A0A951PGI0-F1
#
_cell.length_a   1.000
_cell.length_b   1.000
_cell.length_c   1.000
_cell.angle_alpha   90.00
_cell.angle_beta   90.00
_cell.angle_gamma   90.00
#
_symmetry.space_group_name_H-M   'P 1'
#
loop_
_entity.id
_entity.type
_entity.pdbx_description
1 polymer ?
#
loop_
_entity_poly.entity_id
_entity_poly.type
_entity_poly.pdbx_seq_one_letter_code
_entity_poly.pdbx_strand_id
1 'polypeptide(L)'
;MTNHSTPPNSHSAAFPQIPNAAWSRAIGQGWEQPYRVRYASNIDDGPWHGMPLGGFGAGCIGRSHRGDFNLWHLDGGEHFYRSIPACQFSLFEASDGGSQAYALCTEDTLAAWPAYPGGGDYHALYPRSWFQYREVFQADLTCEQFSPILPQNYRETSYPLAVFLWTVHNPTDRPLTLSIMLSWQNMVGWFTNTLKSPEVKVRDDGSPVYEYQPHLNSEGSFNRRVEAGCVMEGRRSSPVAEGEGSWAMITDPNLESFYQTRWNPNGDGSDLWNSFAQDGSLPNLADETPANATEQIGVALAVRLRLAPGETQQIPFVLAWDLPVTEFAEGVQYFRRYTDFFGRTGDNALQIAQTGLENYASWQTQIQQWQQPILERADLPNWFKMALFNELYDLCSGGSLWSAASLRDPVGQFAVLECLDYRWYESLDVRLYGSFGLLHLFPDLDKAIMRAFARAIPTEDSRQRMIGYYYTIGKPSPEALRKAKNATPHDLGAPNEHVWEKTNYTSYQDCNLWKDLGSDFVLLVYRDFVMTGSDDFEFLRDCWEAVVTALDYLKGFDLDGDGIPENSGAPDQTFDDWRLQGISAYCGGLWIAALEAAIAIGQVLAAQGIDSAAAVAQWQGWLAQSRAVYHSTLWNGSYYRLDSGSGSAVVMADQLCGQYYARLLNLPDVVAPEYTESALRTIYTACFLKFHDGQFGAANGLLPDGSPLNPKDTHPLEVWTGINFGLAAFLLQMGLRPEAMRITEAVVRQIYDNGLQFRTPEAITAAGTFRASHYLRAMAIWAVFLEL
;
A
#
# COMPACT_ATOMS: atom_id res chain seq x y z
N MET A 1 46.49 7.45 -39.89
CA MET A 1 45.20 8.04 -40.32
C MET A 1 44.11 7.33 -39.57
N THR A 2 43.80 7.83 -38.37
CA THR A 2 42.81 7.29 -37.45
C THR A 2 41.49 7.99 -37.75
N ASN A 3 40.51 7.22 -38.25
CA ASN A 3 39.14 7.70 -38.44
C ASN A 3 38.52 7.97 -37.08
N HIS A 4 38.23 9.24 -36.80
CA HIS A 4 37.31 9.63 -35.75
C HIS A 4 35.90 9.21 -36.16
N SER A 5 35.31 8.28 -35.41
CA SER A 5 33.89 8.02 -35.42
C SER A 5 33.16 9.22 -34.82
N THR A 6 32.33 9.86 -35.63
CA THR A 6 31.31 10.83 -35.22
C THR A 6 30.43 10.26 -34.10
N PRO A 7 30.03 11.07 -33.09
CA PRO A 7 29.07 10.64 -32.07
C PRO A 7 27.70 10.33 -32.71
N PRO A 8 26.90 9.43 -32.11
CA PRO A 8 25.57 9.13 -32.61
C PRO A 8 24.70 10.38 -32.55
N ASN A 9 23.95 10.61 -33.63
CA ASN A 9 23.04 11.73 -33.81
C ASN A 9 22.10 11.90 -32.62
N SER A 10 21.97 13.14 -32.14
CA SER A 10 20.92 13.63 -31.25
C SER A 10 19.55 13.37 -31.87
N HIS A 11 18.90 12.27 -31.49
CA HIS A 11 17.47 12.13 -31.71
C HIS A 11 16.77 13.16 -30.83
N SER A 12 16.13 14.16 -31.45
CA SER A 12 15.23 15.09 -30.74
C SER A 12 14.19 14.27 -29.96
N ALA A 13 14.29 14.26 -28.63
CA ALA A 13 13.29 13.62 -27.79
C ALA A 13 11.93 14.32 -27.97
N ALA A 14 10.85 13.55 -28.04
CA ALA A 14 9.51 14.13 -28.03
C ALA A 14 9.17 14.58 -26.59
N PHE A 15 8.40 15.66 -26.46
CA PHE A 15 7.87 16.07 -25.16
C PHE A 15 6.86 15.01 -24.67
N PRO A 16 6.94 14.56 -23.40
CA PRO A 16 6.17 13.41 -22.93
C PRO A 16 4.68 13.70 -22.92
N GLN A 17 3.89 12.68 -23.31
CA GLN A 17 2.44 12.69 -23.16
C GLN A 17 2.06 12.03 -21.85
N ILE A 18 1.46 12.79 -20.95
CA ILE A 18 0.92 12.28 -19.69
C ILE A 18 -0.42 11.59 -20.00
N PRO A 19 -0.67 10.36 -19.50
CA PRO A 19 -1.93 9.67 -19.73
C PRO A 19 -3.13 10.50 -19.26
N ASN A 20 -4.18 10.61 -20.07
CA ASN A 20 -5.42 11.33 -19.71
C ASN A 20 -6.15 10.77 -18.48
N ALA A 21 -5.79 9.56 -18.05
CA ALA A 21 -6.29 8.91 -16.85
C ALA A 21 -5.43 9.18 -15.61
N ALA A 22 -4.32 9.92 -15.71
CA ALA A 22 -3.54 10.29 -14.53
C ALA A 22 -4.38 11.21 -13.63
N TRP A 23 -4.32 10.96 -12.32
CA TRP A 23 -4.77 11.95 -11.34
C TRP A 23 -4.02 13.25 -11.58
N SER A 24 -4.67 14.40 -11.41
CA SER A 24 -4.10 15.71 -11.74
C SER A 24 -4.49 16.74 -10.70
N ARG A 25 -3.53 17.56 -10.28
CA ARG A 25 -3.76 18.65 -9.35
C ARG A 25 -2.72 19.75 -9.55
N ALA A 26 -3.12 21.01 -9.48
CA ALA A 26 -2.17 22.10 -9.64
C ALA A 26 -1.10 22.05 -8.53
N ILE A 27 0.14 22.33 -8.89
CA ILE A 27 1.28 22.32 -7.95
C ILE A 27 1.00 23.35 -6.85
N GLY A 28 1.03 22.90 -5.58
CA GLY A 28 0.72 23.76 -4.44
C GLY A 28 -0.76 23.86 -4.06
N GLN A 29 -1.69 23.31 -4.86
CA GLN A 29 -3.12 23.43 -4.57
C GLN A 29 -3.56 22.44 -3.48
N GLY A 30 -3.89 22.94 -2.29
CA GLY A 30 -4.52 22.15 -1.21
C GLY A 30 -6.04 22.07 -1.35
N TRP A 31 -6.71 21.45 -0.39
CA TRP A 31 -8.18 21.33 -0.35
C TRP A 31 -8.78 22.38 0.58
N GLU A 32 -9.97 22.89 0.25
CA GLU A 32 -10.69 23.82 1.14
C GLU A 32 -11.15 23.12 2.43
N GLN A 33 -11.66 21.89 2.30
CA GLN A 33 -12.13 21.07 3.41
C GLN A 33 -11.66 19.62 3.22
N PRO A 34 -10.36 19.33 3.43
CA PRO A 34 -9.89 17.96 3.39
C PRO A 34 -10.55 17.15 4.51
N TYR A 35 -10.73 15.86 4.26
CA TYR A 35 -11.17 14.92 5.29
C TYR A 35 -10.19 14.92 6.46
N ARG A 36 -10.72 14.76 7.68
CA ARG A 36 -9.92 14.73 8.91
C ARG A 36 -10.13 13.46 9.70
N VAL A 37 -9.13 13.07 10.46
CA VAL A 37 -9.22 11.85 11.26
C VAL A 37 -10.31 11.96 12.33
N ARG A 38 -11.05 10.87 12.54
CA ARG A 38 -12.14 10.78 13.52
C ARG A 38 -11.63 10.58 14.94
N TYR A 39 -10.62 9.73 15.12
CA TYR A 39 -10.03 9.39 16.42
C TYR A 39 -8.69 10.07 16.56
N ALA A 40 -8.45 10.72 17.71
CA ALA A 40 -7.22 11.49 17.93
C ALA A 40 -5.95 10.62 17.97
N SER A 41 -6.10 9.31 18.18
CA SER A 41 -5.01 8.35 18.19
C SER A 41 -4.66 7.76 16.83
N ASN A 42 -5.48 8.01 15.80
CA ASN A 42 -5.17 7.61 14.44
C ASN A 42 -4.39 8.72 13.73
N ILE A 43 -3.56 8.35 12.75
CA ILE A 43 -2.67 9.23 12.01
C ILE A 43 -3.47 10.18 11.12
N ASP A 44 -3.06 11.46 11.11
CA ASP A 44 -3.51 12.47 10.16
C ASP A 44 -2.36 13.38 9.75
N ASP A 45 -1.65 12.98 8.70
CA ASP A 45 -0.52 13.73 8.14
C ASP A 45 -0.96 14.93 7.26
N GLY A 46 -2.27 15.21 7.20
CA GLY A 46 -2.85 16.16 6.27
C GLY A 46 -2.79 15.70 4.79
N PRO A 47 -3.33 16.47 3.84
CA PRO A 47 -3.57 15.99 2.48
C PRO A 47 -2.33 16.08 1.57
N TRP A 48 -1.15 16.41 2.10
CA TRP A 48 0.06 16.65 1.31
C TRP A 48 0.79 15.34 0.98
N HIS A 49 0.09 14.43 0.31
CA HIS A 49 0.65 13.16 -0.16
C HIS A 49 0.84 13.18 -1.68
N GLY A 50 1.79 12.37 -2.14
CA GLY A 50 1.98 12.06 -3.55
C GLY A 50 2.34 10.58 -3.69
N MET A 51 2.42 10.13 -4.93
CA MET A 51 2.77 8.75 -5.25
C MET A 51 4.12 8.36 -4.60
N PRO A 52 4.19 7.24 -3.86
CA PRO A 52 5.42 6.78 -3.23
C PRO A 52 6.43 6.26 -4.27
N LEU A 53 7.71 6.33 -3.90
CA LEU A 53 8.85 5.89 -4.70
C LEU A 53 9.68 4.90 -3.88
N GLY A 54 9.86 3.69 -4.39
CA GLY A 54 10.57 2.58 -3.78
C GLY A 54 10.01 1.24 -4.22
N GLY A 55 10.85 0.21 -4.28
CA GLY A 55 10.42 -1.15 -4.52
C GLY A 55 9.71 -1.76 -3.31
N PHE A 56 8.95 -2.82 -3.54
CA PHE A 56 8.28 -3.59 -2.50
C PHE A 56 9.30 -4.12 -1.48
N GLY A 57 9.02 -3.91 -0.19
CA GLY A 57 9.90 -4.37 0.90
C GLY A 57 11.25 -3.66 1.00
N ALA A 58 11.53 -2.70 0.12
CA ALA A 58 12.79 -1.97 0.07
C ALA A 58 12.77 -0.72 0.97
N GLY A 59 11.60 -0.37 1.50
CA GLY A 59 11.26 0.95 2.02
C GLY A 59 10.97 1.95 0.90
N CYS A 60 10.29 3.05 1.22
CA CYS A 60 9.93 4.06 0.24
C CYS A 60 9.99 5.49 0.78
N ILE A 61 10.02 6.44 -0.16
CA ILE A 61 9.91 7.88 0.09
C ILE A 61 8.69 8.45 -0.64
N GLY A 62 8.02 9.43 -0.06
CA GLY A 62 6.93 10.16 -0.72
C GLY A 62 7.31 11.59 -1.04
N ARG A 63 6.90 12.05 -2.22
CA ARG A 63 7.05 13.44 -2.67
C ARG A 63 5.69 14.01 -3.02
N SER A 64 5.23 14.99 -2.24
CA SER A 64 3.88 15.55 -2.42
C SER A 64 3.78 16.39 -3.68
N HIS A 65 2.57 16.69 -4.13
CA HIS A 65 2.33 17.62 -5.24
C HIS A 65 2.73 19.08 -4.97
N ARG A 66 3.17 19.44 -3.76
CA ARG A 66 3.85 20.73 -3.53
C ARG A 66 5.30 20.70 -3.99
N GLY A 67 5.91 19.51 -4.03
CA GLY A 67 7.30 19.29 -4.41
C GLY A 67 8.20 18.78 -3.28
N ASP A 68 7.73 18.82 -2.02
CA ASP A 68 8.46 18.39 -0.82
C ASP A 68 8.52 16.87 -0.67
N PHE A 69 9.69 16.36 -0.26
CA PHE A 69 9.86 14.99 0.21
C PHE A 69 9.51 14.91 1.69
N ASN A 70 8.44 14.19 2.02
CA ASN A 70 7.81 14.26 3.34
C ASN A 70 7.42 12.94 3.98
N LEU A 71 7.27 11.86 3.21
CA LEU A 71 6.98 10.53 3.74
C LEU A 71 8.23 9.66 3.67
N TRP A 72 8.54 8.98 4.77
CA TRP A 72 9.74 8.16 4.92
C TRP A 72 9.39 6.83 5.59
N HIS A 73 9.12 5.80 4.78
CA HIS A 73 8.87 4.44 5.25
C HIS A 73 10.10 3.59 4.92
N LEU A 74 11.23 3.96 5.51
CA LEU A 74 12.52 3.32 5.23
C LEU A 74 12.88 2.24 6.25
N ASP A 75 12.17 2.23 7.38
CA ASP A 75 12.20 1.22 8.42
C ASP A 75 10.92 0.36 8.29
N GLY A 76 11.06 -0.96 8.39
CA GLY A 76 10.03 -1.90 7.93
C GLY A 76 8.77 -1.81 8.78
N GLY A 77 7.68 -1.30 8.19
CA GLY A 77 6.41 -1.13 8.90
C GLY A 77 6.32 0.10 9.79
N GLU A 78 7.36 0.93 9.80
CA GLU A 78 7.41 2.15 10.61
C GLU A 78 7.11 3.40 9.79
N HIS A 79 6.53 4.37 10.46
CA HIS A 79 6.00 5.58 9.84
C HIS A 79 6.74 6.82 10.34
N PHE A 80 7.33 7.58 9.42
CA PHE A 80 7.87 8.90 9.68
C PHE A 80 7.41 9.89 8.59
N TYR A 81 6.62 10.89 8.99
CA TYR A 81 6.12 11.94 8.10
C TYR A 81 6.64 13.31 8.55
N ARG A 82 7.52 13.89 7.73
CA ARG A 82 8.10 15.22 7.92
C ARG A 82 8.76 15.70 6.63
N SER A 83 8.41 16.89 6.17
CA SER A 83 9.13 17.56 5.06
C SER A 83 10.59 17.83 5.47
N ILE A 84 11.54 17.44 4.61
CA ILE A 84 12.97 17.71 4.78
C ILE A 84 13.43 18.67 3.68
N PRO A 85 13.48 19.99 3.94
CA PRO A 85 13.74 21.02 2.92
C PRO A 85 15.08 20.88 2.19
N ALA A 86 16.04 20.19 2.81
CA ALA A 86 17.35 19.89 2.25
C ALA A 86 17.30 18.83 1.13
N CYS A 87 16.26 17.99 1.10
CA CYS A 87 16.00 16.97 0.09
C CYS A 87 15.05 17.54 -0.96
N GLN A 88 15.59 18.01 -2.09
CA GLN A 88 14.83 18.88 -2.97
C GLN A 88 15.43 19.00 -4.37
N PHE A 89 14.57 19.10 -5.38
CA PHE A 89 14.97 19.57 -6.71
C PHE A 89 14.88 21.10 -6.78
N SER A 90 15.86 21.73 -7.42
CA SER A 90 15.88 23.16 -7.72
C SER A 90 16.23 23.38 -9.18
N LEU A 91 15.71 24.45 -9.77
CA LEU A 91 15.97 24.83 -11.16
C LEU A 91 16.54 26.24 -11.23
N PHE A 92 17.54 26.42 -12.09
CA PHE A 92 18.03 27.70 -12.58
C PHE A 92 17.74 27.80 -14.08
N GLU A 93 17.26 28.96 -14.53
CA GLU A 93 17.10 29.29 -15.95
C GLU A 93 17.72 30.66 -16.23
N ALA A 94 18.53 30.74 -17.29
CA ALA A 94 19.06 31.97 -17.82
C ALA A 94 18.76 32.13 -19.31
N SER A 95 18.43 33.38 -19.67
CA SER A 95 18.21 33.84 -21.03
C SER A 95 18.87 35.22 -21.22
N ASP A 96 18.81 35.77 -22.43
CA ASP A 96 19.28 37.14 -22.70
C ASP A 96 18.56 38.20 -21.81
N GLY A 97 17.38 37.89 -21.29
CA GLY A 97 16.56 38.77 -20.45
C GLY A 97 16.88 38.73 -18.94
N GLY A 98 17.79 37.85 -18.51
CA GLY A 98 18.15 37.64 -17.10
C GLY A 98 18.09 36.17 -16.67
N SER A 99 18.28 35.94 -15.38
CA SER A 99 18.22 34.62 -14.77
C SER A 99 17.24 34.55 -13.60
N GLN A 100 16.78 33.34 -13.31
CA GLN A 100 15.92 33.02 -12.18
C GLN A 100 16.25 31.64 -11.63
N ALA A 101 16.05 31.45 -10.32
CA ALA A 101 16.24 30.16 -9.67
C ALA A 101 15.19 29.94 -8.58
N TYR A 102 14.66 28.72 -8.51
CA TYR A 102 13.66 28.32 -7.52
C TYR A 102 13.92 26.92 -7.00
N ALA A 103 13.74 26.73 -5.69
CA ALA A 103 13.50 25.40 -5.16
C ALA A 103 12.12 24.96 -5.62
N LEU A 104 12.01 23.81 -6.28
CA LEU A 104 10.77 23.32 -6.89
C LEU A 104 9.80 22.73 -5.84
N CYS A 105 9.56 23.50 -4.79
CA CYS A 105 8.56 23.27 -3.77
C CYS A 105 7.83 24.59 -3.50
N THR A 106 6.51 24.56 -3.35
CA THR A 106 5.73 25.79 -3.14
C THR A 106 5.82 26.35 -1.73
N GLU A 107 6.19 25.53 -0.75
CA GLU A 107 6.31 25.88 0.67
C GLU A 107 7.44 25.07 1.32
N ASP A 108 7.73 25.32 2.60
CA ASP A 108 8.68 24.53 3.40
C ASP A 108 10.09 24.40 2.77
N THR A 109 10.61 25.48 2.17
CA THR A 109 11.97 25.57 1.64
C THR A 109 12.96 26.14 2.66
N LEU A 110 14.27 25.96 2.42
CA LEU A 110 15.30 26.63 3.19
C LEU A 110 15.23 28.15 3.00
N ALA A 111 15.60 28.93 4.03
CA ALA A 111 15.35 30.37 4.05
C ALA A 111 16.04 31.15 2.92
N ALA A 112 17.20 30.69 2.43
CA ALA A 112 17.88 31.31 1.29
C ALA A 112 17.30 30.90 -0.07
N TRP A 113 16.45 29.86 -0.12
CA TRP A 113 15.95 29.23 -1.33
C TRP A 113 14.53 29.75 -1.62
N PRO A 114 14.32 30.61 -2.63
CA PRO A 114 13.00 31.01 -3.08
C PRO A 114 12.17 29.79 -3.44
N ALA A 115 11.01 29.67 -2.79
CA ALA A 115 10.01 28.67 -3.12
C ALA A 115 9.46 28.90 -4.53
N TYR A 116 9.07 27.81 -5.18
CA TYR A 116 8.42 27.86 -6.48
C TYR A 116 7.07 28.57 -6.33
N PRO A 117 6.80 29.65 -7.10
CA PRO A 117 5.62 30.48 -6.87
C PRO A 117 4.29 29.82 -7.26
N GLY A 118 4.32 28.56 -7.75
CA GLY A 118 3.19 27.87 -8.36
C GLY A 118 3.23 27.94 -9.89
N GLY A 119 2.27 27.30 -10.54
CA GLY A 119 2.21 27.17 -12.00
C GLY A 119 2.49 25.74 -12.46
N GLY A 120 1.61 25.20 -13.31
CA GLY A 120 1.67 23.81 -13.73
C GLY A 120 0.96 22.81 -12.80
N ASP A 121 1.15 21.53 -13.06
CA ASP A 121 0.37 20.43 -12.50
C ASP A 121 1.27 19.28 -12.01
N TYR A 122 0.84 18.63 -10.93
CA TYR A 122 1.28 17.31 -10.54
C TYR A 122 0.31 16.27 -11.10
N HIS A 123 0.85 15.17 -11.62
CA HIS A 123 0.08 14.05 -12.11
C HIS A 123 0.53 12.73 -11.51
N ALA A 124 -0.38 11.77 -11.33
CA ALA A 124 0.00 10.43 -10.87
C ALA A 124 -0.87 9.31 -11.48
N LEU A 125 -0.18 8.27 -11.92
CA LEU A 125 -0.72 7.00 -12.37
C LEU A 125 0.29 5.90 -12.00
N TYR A 126 0.20 5.42 -10.76
CA TYR A 126 1.19 4.52 -10.16
C TYR A 126 1.56 3.36 -11.09
N PRO A 127 2.88 3.06 -11.26
CA PRO A 127 4.02 3.52 -10.48
C PRO A 127 4.72 4.77 -11.03
N ARG A 128 4.05 5.59 -11.84
CA ARG A 128 4.61 6.81 -12.43
C ARG A 128 3.86 8.06 -11.97
N SER A 129 4.62 9.11 -11.65
CA SER A 129 4.06 10.45 -11.44
C SER A 129 4.87 11.49 -12.18
N TRP A 130 4.29 12.66 -12.38
CA TRP A 130 4.90 13.75 -13.15
C TRP A 130 4.70 15.06 -12.43
N PHE A 131 5.72 15.90 -12.43
CA PHE A 131 5.53 17.34 -12.29
C PHE A 131 5.65 17.95 -13.68
N GLN A 132 4.67 18.74 -14.09
CA GLN A 132 4.73 19.59 -15.26
C GLN A 132 4.78 21.05 -14.80
N TYR A 133 5.93 21.71 -14.98
CA TYR A 133 6.10 23.11 -14.62
C TYR A 133 5.79 23.99 -15.82
N ARG A 134 4.94 24.99 -15.62
CA ARG A 134 4.54 25.96 -16.67
C ARG A 134 4.53 27.36 -16.08
N GLU A 135 4.45 28.37 -16.94
CA GLU A 135 4.20 29.78 -16.60
C GLU A 135 5.35 30.53 -15.90
N VAL A 136 6.23 29.83 -15.18
CA VAL A 136 7.36 30.43 -14.44
C VAL A 136 8.63 30.47 -15.28
N PHE A 137 8.96 29.37 -15.95
CA PHE A 137 10.13 29.25 -16.80
C PHE A 137 9.77 29.47 -18.27
N GLN A 138 10.73 29.91 -19.08
CA GLN A 138 10.57 29.99 -20.52
C GLN A 138 10.66 28.61 -21.19
N ALA A 139 11.39 27.68 -20.59
CA ALA A 139 11.41 26.28 -20.97
C ALA A 139 10.12 25.55 -20.57
N ASP A 140 9.68 24.63 -21.43
CA ASP A 140 8.68 23.63 -21.06
C ASP A 140 9.38 22.49 -20.31
N LEU A 141 8.87 22.15 -19.12
CA LEU A 141 9.57 21.26 -18.19
C LEU A 141 8.64 20.19 -17.63
N THR A 142 9.10 18.95 -17.67
CA THR A 142 8.47 17.84 -16.93
C THR A 142 9.51 17.03 -16.18
N CYS A 143 9.16 16.58 -14.97
CA CYS A 143 9.91 15.56 -14.23
C CYS A 143 9.01 14.34 -14.04
N GLU A 144 9.22 13.30 -14.83
CA GLU A 144 8.62 11.98 -14.59
C GLU A 144 9.42 11.28 -13.48
N GLN A 145 8.74 10.73 -12.49
CA GLN A 145 9.37 10.02 -11.39
C GLN A 145 8.71 8.66 -11.17
N PHE A 146 9.52 7.62 -11.01
CA PHE A 146 9.03 6.24 -10.86
C PHE A 146 10.06 5.30 -10.23
N SER A 147 9.56 4.17 -9.72
CA SER A 147 10.33 2.98 -9.37
C SER A 147 9.89 1.82 -10.29
N PRO A 148 10.75 0.82 -10.56
CA PRO A 148 10.45 -0.22 -11.54
C PRO A 148 9.50 -1.30 -11.00
N ILE A 149 8.24 -0.94 -10.80
CA ILE A 149 7.17 -1.86 -10.39
C ILE A 149 6.59 -2.54 -11.62
N LEU A 150 6.88 -3.83 -11.76
CA LEU A 150 6.64 -4.59 -12.98
C LEU A 150 5.88 -5.88 -12.61
N PRO A 151 4.62 -6.08 -13.05
CA PRO A 151 3.86 -7.30 -12.76
C PRO A 151 4.62 -8.57 -13.11
N GLN A 152 4.53 -9.59 -12.26
CA GLN A 152 5.24 -10.88 -12.35
C GLN A 152 6.77 -10.78 -12.39
N ASN A 153 7.33 -9.61 -12.09
CA ASN A 153 8.76 -9.43 -11.90
C ASN A 153 9.06 -9.38 -10.40
N TYR A 154 9.81 -10.38 -9.92
CA TYR A 154 10.16 -10.52 -8.51
C TYR A 154 11.59 -10.06 -8.16
N ARG A 155 12.20 -9.29 -9.06
CA ARG A 155 13.56 -8.77 -8.96
C ARG A 155 13.54 -7.24 -8.94
N GLU A 156 13.32 -6.60 -10.08
CA GLU A 156 13.30 -5.14 -10.22
C GLU A 156 12.25 -4.49 -9.33
N THR A 157 11.08 -5.11 -9.17
CA THR A 157 10.02 -4.63 -8.27
C THR A 157 10.47 -4.49 -6.80
N SER A 158 11.56 -5.18 -6.40
CA SER A 158 12.14 -5.06 -5.05
C SER A 158 13.15 -3.92 -4.89
N TYR A 159 13.49 -3.18 -5.96
CA TYR A 159 14.67 -2.32 -5.95
C TYR A 159 14.48 -1.02 -5.14
N PRO A 160 15.43 -0.69 -4.24
CA PRO A 160 15.38 0.53 -3.42
C PRO A 160 15.91 1.74 -4.20
N LEU A 161 15.20 2.13 -5.25
CA LEU A 161 15.57 3.28 -6.08
C LEU A 161 14.37 4.05 -6.62
N ALA A 162 14.61 5.30 -6.96
CA ALA A 162 13.72 6.18 -7.70
C ALA A 162 14.47 6.79 -8.89
N VAL A 163 13.84 6.78 -10.07
CA VAL A 163 14.28 7.50 -11.25
C VAL A 163 13.52 8.82 -11.33
N PHE A 164 14.21 9.90 -11.65
CA PHE A 164 13.64 11.22 -11.96
C PHE A 164 14.11 11.62 -13.36
N LEU A 165 13.26 11.38 -14.36
CA LEU A 165 13.51 11.69 -15.76
C LEU A 165 12.98 13.08 -16.09
N TRP A 166 13.89 14.04 -16.19
CA TRP A 166 13.57 15.38 -16.65
C TRP A 166 13.48 15.40 -18.16
N THR A 167 12.39 15.94 -18.71
CA THR A 167 12.34 16.38 -20.11
C THR A 167 12.27 17.89 -20.13
N VAL A 168 13.19 18.51 -20.86
CA VAL A 168 13.31 19.97 -20.97
C VAL A 168 13.24 20.35 -22.44
N HIS A 169 12.34 21.25 -22.78
CA HIS A 169 12.15 21.74 -24.15
C HIS A 169 12.28 23.27 -24.17
N ASN A 170 12.98 23.79 -25.17
CA ASN A 170 13.08 25.23 -25.40
C ASN A 170 12.09 25.67 -26.50
N PRO A 171 10.92 26.21 -26.15
CA PRO A 171 9.94 26.68 -27.13
C PRO A 171 10.29 28.06 -27.72
N THR A 172 11.35 28.72 -27.25
CA THR A 172 11.71 30.09 -27.64
C THR A 172 12.52 30.13 -28.94
N ASP A 173 12.72 31.33 -29.48
CA ASP A 173 13.58 31.59 -30.64
C ASP A 173 15.04 31.89 -30.25
N ARG A 174 15.40 31.78 -28.97
CA ARG A 174 16.74 32.03 -28.43
C ARG A 174 17.27 30.85 -27.63
N PRO A 175 18.59 30.70 -27.46
CA PRO A 175 19.13 29.68 -26.59
C PRO A 175 18.76 29.93 -25.11
N LEU A 176 18.45 28.87 -24.38
CA LEU A 176 18.26 28.89 -22.93
C LEU A 176 19.41 28.13 -22.25
N THR A 177 19.84 28.60 -21.08
CA THR A 177 20.71 27.83 -20.19
C THR A 177 19.91 27.40 -18.98
N LEU A 178 19.90 26.10 -18.70
CA LEU A 178 19.21 25.51 -17.57
C LEU A 178 20.19 24.77 -16.69
N SER A 179 19.97 24.82 -15.37
CA SER A 179 20.58 23.86 -14.44
C SER A 179 19.52 23.24 -13.55
N ILE A 180 19.59 21.92 -13.39
CA ILE A 180 18.76 21.16 -12.44
C ILE A 180 19.68 20.69 -11.31
N MET A 181 19.36 21.07 -10.08
CA MET A 181 20.06 20.61 -8.88
C MET A 181 19.17 19.63 -8.11
N LEU A 182 19.73 18.48 -7.73
CA LEU A 182 19.19 17.63 -6.68
C LEU A 182 20.09 17.76 -5.46
N SER A 183 19.49 18.17 -4.35
CA SER A 183 20.12 18.21 -3.03
C SER A 183 19.52 17.12 -2.16
N TRP A 184 20.34 16.50 -1.31
CA TRP A 184 19.93 15.42 -0.43
C TRP A 184 20.67 15.48 0.91
N GLN A 185 19.95 15.27 2.00
CA GLN A 185 20.53 15.13 3.33
C GLN A 185 21.07 13.70 3.52
N ASN A 186 22.24 13.54 4.14
CA ASN A 186 22.72 12.20 4.50
C ASN A 186 21.94 11.68 5.71
N MET A 187 21.08 10.70 5.44
CA MET A 187 20.15 10.08 6.39
C MET A 187 20.52 8.62 6.71
N VAL A 188 21.74 8.19 6.38
CA VAL A 188 22.22 6.87 6.81
C VAL A 188 22.22 6.82 8.35
N GLY A 189 21.67 5.75 8.91
CA GLY A 189 21.57 5.55 10.35
C GLY A 189 20.37 6.23 11.02
N TRP A 190 19.47 6.88 10.27
CA TRP A 190 18.31 7.58 10.84
C TRP A 190 17.13 6.65 11.13
N PHE A 191 16.86 5.73 10.21
CA PHE A 191 15.67 4.89 10.19
C PHE A 191 15.97 3.53 10.82
N THR A 192 16.04 3.55 12.15
CA THR A 192 16.07 2.38 13.02
C THR A 192 15.41 2.78 14.33
N ASN A 193 14.68 1.86 14.96
CA ASN A 193 14.06 2.13 16.24
C ASN A 193 15.09 2.17 17.37
N THR A 194 15.24 3.33 18.03
CA THR A 194 16.11 3.46 19.21
C THR A 194 15.52 2.78 20.45
N LEU A 195 14.21 2.51 20.46
CA LEU A 195 13.52 1.77 21.51
C LEU A 195 13.45 0.28 21.13
N LYS A 196 14.44 -0.52 21.51
CA LYS A 196 14.52 -1.95 21.12
C LYS A 196 13.51 -2.88 21.81
N SER A 197 12.81 -2.40 22.83
CA SER A 197 11.75 -3.13 23.53
C SER A 197 10.68 -2.14 24.02
N PRO A 198 9.89 -1.55 23.10
CA PRO A 198 8.90 -0.54 23.47
C PRO A 198 7.76 -1.20 24.25
N GLU A 199 7.24 -0.48 25.25
CA GLU A 199 6.04 -0.91 25.98
C GLU A 199 4.82 -0.86 25.05
N VAL A 200 4.08 -1.97 24.97
CA VAL A 200 2.80 -2.02 24.27
C VAL A 200 1.70 -1.46 25.18
N LYS A 201 1.03 -0.42 24.72
CA LYS A 201 -0.07 0.26 25.43
C LYS A 201 -1.37 0.05 24.67
N VAL A 202 -2.49 0.29 25.34
CA VAL A 202 -3.83 0.29 24.74
C VAL A 202 -4.24 1.74 24.50
N ARG A 203 -4.65 2.06 23.27
CA ARG A 203 -5.11 3.40 22.86
C ARG A 203 -6.54 3.69 23.35
N ASP A 204 -7.00 4.91 23.12
CA ASP A 204 -8.40 5.32 23.35
C ASP A 204 -9.40 4.55 22.47
N ASP A 205 -8.99 4.13 21.27
CA ASP A 205 -9.75 3.23 20.39
C ASP A 205 -9.61 1.75 20.76
N GLY A 206 -8.90 1.43 21.84
CA GLY A 206 -8.71 0.06 22.34
C GLY A 206 -7.64 -0.75 21.59
N SER A 207 -7.06 -0.23 20.51
CA SER A 207 -6.03 -0.97 19.77
C SER A 207 -4.70 -0.99 20.53
N PRO A 208 -3.87 -2.05 20.37
CA PRO A 208 -2.50 -2.03 20.87
C PRO A 208 -1.64 -1.05 20.06
N VAL A 209 -0.73 -0.35 20.74
CA VAL A 209 0.25 0.57 20.15
C VAL A 209 1.59 0.46 20.85
N TYR A 210 2.66 0.69 20.11
CA TYR A 210 4.00 0.88 20.65
C TYR A 210 4.61 2.17 20.07
N GLU A 211 5.62 2.69 20.76
CA GLU A 211 6.32 3.89 20.33
C GLU A 211 7.47 3.54 19.36
N TYR A 212 7.52 4.27 18.25
CA TYR A 212 8.63 4.27 17.32
C TYR A 212 9.43 5.55 17.49
N GLN A 213 10.73 5.42 17.71
CA GLN A 213 11.62 6.57 17.82
C GLN A 213 12.78 6.41 16.83
N PRO A 214 12.77 7.16 15.71
CA PRO A 214 13.89 7.14 14.78
C PRO A 214 15.12 7.80 15.44
N HIS A 215 16.31 7.31 15.08
CA HIS A 215 17.57 7.77 15.67
C HIS A 215 17.96 9.20 15.25
N LEU A 216 17.60 9.63 14.03
CA LEU A 216 17.79 10.99 13.48
C LEU A 216 19.16 11.63 13.78
N ASN A 217 20.24 10.85 13.68
CA ASN A 217 21.61 11.26 13.98
C ASN A 217 22.52 10.96 12.78
N SER A 218 23.44 11.87 12.49
CA SER A 218 24.39 11.79 11.38
C SER A 218 25.85 11.64 11.84
N GLU A 219 26.11 11.36 13.13
CA GLU A 219 27.47 11.21 13.64
C GLU A 219 28.24 10.11 12.88
N GLY A 220 29.43 10.48 12.39
CA GLY A 220 30.28 9.58 11.62
C GLY A 220 29.85 9.39 10.16
N SER A 221 28.72 9.99 9.74
CA SER A 221 28.30 9.98 8.34
C SER A 221 29.20 10.88 7.50
N PHE A 222 29.50 10.45 6.28
CA PHE A 222 30.33 11.18 5.34
C PHE A 222 29.82 10.97 3.91
N ASN A 223 30.22 11.85 3.00
CA ASN A 223 29.78 11.82 1.61
C ASN A 223 31.01 11.83 0.71
N ARG A 224 30.99 11.07 -0.38
CA ARG A 224 32.08 11.03 -1.36
C ARG A 224 31.58 11.29 -2.77
N ARG A 225 32.46 11.84 -3.60
CA ARG A 225 32.24 12.05 -5.03
C ARG A 225 32.47 10.74 -5.80
N VAL A 226 31.67 10.50 -6.82
CA VAL A 226 31.89 9.46 -7.85
C VAL A 226 31.79 10.08 -9.24
N GLU A 227 32.11 9.35 -10.31
CA GLU A 227 32.21 9.91 -11.69
C GLU A 227 30.99 10.76 -12.12
N ALA A 228 29.77 10.29 -11.84
CA ALA A 228 28.53 10.96 -12.24
C ALA A 228 27.54 11.20 -11.10
N GLY A 229 28.03 11.27 -9.86
CA GLY A 229 27.17 11.56 -8.72
C GLY A 229 27.89 11.61 -7.38
N CYS A 230 27.16 11.28 -6.31
CA CYS A 230 27.70 11.19 -4.96
C CYS A 230 27.14 9.98 -4.22
N VAL A 231 27.93 9.48 -3.27
CA VAL A 231 27.51 8.42 -2.34
C VAL A 231 27.54 8.99 -0.94
N MET A 232 26.47 8.76 -0.19
CA MET A 232 26.33 9.11 1.22
C MET A 232 26.49 7.83 2.04
N GLU A 233 27.42 7.83 2.96
CA GLU A 233 27.75 6.69 3.79
C GLU A 233 27.64 7.05 5.27
N GLY A 234 27.51 6.02 6.09
CA GLY A 234 27.51 6.11 7.54
C GLY A 234 28.41 5.04 8.15
N ARG A 235 28.39 4.97 9.48
CA ARG A 235 28.98 3.84 10.20
C ARG A 235 28.33 2.53 9.72
N ARG A 236 29.15 1.51 9.49
CA ARG A 236 28.72 0.15 9.15
C ARG A 236 29.35 -0.86 10.10
N SER A 237 28.50 -1.68 10.70
CA SER A 237 28.86 -2.80 11.55
C SER A 237 29.15 -4.04 10.70
N SER A 238 29.76 -5.06 11.32
CA SER A 238 29.95 -6.37 10.70
C SER A 238 29.50 -7.46 11.69
N PRO A 239 28.32 -8.07 11.49
CA PRO A 239 27.36 -7.85 10.40
C PRO A 239 26.73 -6.45 10.40
N VAL A 240 26.23 -6.01 9.24
CA VAL A 240 25.53 -4.72 9.08
C VAL A 240 24.24 -4.72 9.91
N ALA A 241 23.98 -3.63 10.62
CA ALA A 241 22.76 -3.44 11.41
C ALA A 241 21.67 -2.71 10.63
N GLU A 242 20.45 -2.69 11.15
CA GLU A 242 19.36 -1.88 10.58
C GLU A 242 19.75 -0.39 10.55
N GLY A 243 19.28 0.31 9.51
CA GLY A 243 19.54 1.73 9.31
C GLY A 243 20.96 2.05 8.82
N GLU A 244 21.92 1.13 9.00
CA GLU A 244 23.26 1.24 8.43
C GLU A 244 23.27 0.89 6.94
N GLY A 245 24.18 1.51 6.18
CA GLY A 245 24.29 1.26 4.76
C GLY A 245 24.80 2.47 3.97
N SER A 246 24.20 2.73 2.81
CA SER A 246 24.57 3.84 1.94
C SER A 246 23.40 4.35 1.10
N TRP A 247 23.51 5.59 0.63
CA TRP A 247 22.66 6.15 -0.42
C TRP A 247 23.53 6.59 -1.58
N ALA A 248 22.98 6.61 -2.79
CA ALA A 248 23.65 7.13 -3.97
C ALA A 248 22.69 8.00 -4.78
N MET A 249 23.22 9.10 -5.30
CA MET A 249 22.54 9.99 -6.22
C MET A 249 23.44 10.19 -7.44
N ILE A 250 22.99 9.78 -8.63
CA ILE A 250 23.76 9.88 -9.87
C ILE A 250 22.93 10.44 -11.03
N THR A 251 23.62 10.91 -12.07
CA THR A 251 23.06 11.37 -13.36
C THR A 251 23.88 10.81 -14.52
N ASP A 252 23.54 11.17 -15.76
CA ASP A 252 24.33 10.81 -16.96
C ASP A 252 25.76 11.38 -16.86
N PRO A 253 26.82 10.54 -16.94
CA PRO A 253 28.23 10.97 -16.89
C PRO A 253 28.64 11.94 -18.00
N ASN A 254 27.88 12.01 -19.10
CA ASN A 254 28.21 12.86 -20.25
C ASN A 254 27.72 14.31 -20.11
N LEU A 255 26.92 14.61 -19.08
CA LEU A 255 26.41 15.96 -18.83
C LEU A 255 27.41 16.82 -18.05
N GLU A 256 27.43 18.13 -18.32
CA GLU A 256 28.18 19.09 -17.50
C GLU A 256 27.57 19.10 -16.10
N SER A 257 28.30 18.58 -15.11
CA SER A 257 27.83 18.45 -13.74
C SER A 257 28.69 19.23 -12.75
N PHE A 258 28.04 19.73 -11.71
CA PHE A 258 28.64 20.40 -10.56
C PHE A 258 28.23 19.69 -9.28
N TYR A 259 29.06 19.75 -8.26
CA TYR A 259 28.78 19.06 -7.01
C TYR A 259 29.27 19.83 -5.78
N GLN A 260 28.65 19.50 -4.64
CA GLN A 260 29.15 19.84 -3.32
C GLN A 260 28.84 18.68 -2.38
N THR A 261 29.86 17.93 -1.96
CA THR A 261 29.65 16.71 -1.15
C THR A 261 29.37 17.00 0.32
N ARG A 262 29.62 18.23 0.79
CA ARG A 262 29.34 18.63 2.17
C ARG A 262 28.79 20.06 2.22
N TRP A 263 27.60 20.19 2.80
CA TRP A 263 26.93 21.45 3.09
C TRP A 263 26.04 21.26 4.33
N ASN A 264 25.60 22.35 4.99
CA ASN A 264 24.87 22.29 6.26
C ASN A 264 23.34 22.37 6.07
N PRO A 265 22.60 21.25 6.14
CA PRO A 265 21.14 21.22 5.98
C PRO A 265 20.37 21.88 7.13
N ASN A 266 21.00 22.10 8.29
CA ASN A 266 20.42 22.86 9.40
C ASN A 266 20.62 24.38 9.27
N GLY A 267 21.37 24.82 8.26
CA GLY A 267 21.57 26.23 7.94
C GLY A 267 20.42 26.84 7.14
N ASP A 268 20.65 28.02 6.57
CA ASP A 268 19.70 28.69 5.69
C ASP A 268 19.79 28.21 4.22
N GLY A 269 20.75 27.35 3.90
CA GLY A 269 21.01 26.83 2.55
C GLY A 269 21.80 27.77 1.63
N SER A 270 22.33 28.89 2.13
CA SER A 270 23.10 29.86 1.35
C SER A 270 24.46 29.32 0.85
N ASP A 271 24.96 28.28 1.49
CA ASP A 271 26.17 27.53 1.10
C ASP A 271 26.06 26.91 -0.29
N LEU A 272 24.88 26.42 -0.66
CA LEU A 272 24.56 26.00 -2.03
C LEU A 272 24.02 27.16 -2.86
N TRP A 273 23.03 27.88 -2.32
CA TRP A 273 22.17 28.76 -3.09
C TRP A 273 22.91 29.93 -3.73
N ASN A 274 23.90 30.50 -3.04
CA ASN A 274 24.63 31.67 -3.54
C ASN A 274 25.31 31.39 -4.88
N SER A 275 25.86 30.20 -5.07
CA SER A 275 26.46 29.79 -6.34
C SER A 275 25.40 29.38 -7.37
N PHE A 276 24.44 28.54 -6.95
CA PHE A 276 23.43 28.00 -7.86
C PHE A 276 22.53 29.09 -8.46
N ALA A 277 22.09 30.07 -7.67
CA ALA A 277 21.24 31.15 -8.15
C ALA A 277 21.99 32.16 -9.05
N GLN A 278 23.33 32.18 -9.01
CA GLN A 278 24.13 33.10 -9.80
C GLN A 278 24.24 32.65 -11.26
N ASP A 279 24.61 31.39 -11.50
CA ASP A 279 24.89 30.88 -12.84
C ASP A 279 24.54 29.39 -13.04
N GLY A 280 23.77 28.81 -12.11
CA GLY A 280 23.36 27.42 -12.13
C GLY A 280 24.49 26.42 -11.83
N SER A 281 25.64 26.86 -11.32
CA SER A 281 26.76 25.99 -10.94
C SER A 281 26.84 25.75 -9.43
N LEU A 282 27.63 24.74 -9.04
CA LEU A 282 28.10 24.53 -7.67
C LEU A 282 29.62 24.61 -7.64
N PRO A 283 30.26 24.84 -6.47
CA PRO A 283 31.69 25.14 -6.41
C PRO A 283 32.63 23.95 -6.64
N ASN A 284 32.11 22.75 -6.92
CA ASN A 284 32.86 21.50 -7.13
C ASN A 284 33.72 21.08 -5.93
N LEU A 285 33.15 21.21 -4.73
CA LEU A 285 33.83 20.89 -3.48
C LEU A 285 33.57 19.44 -3.08
N ALA A 286 34.67 18.71 -2.89
CA ALA A 286 34.68 17.38 -2.29
C ALA A 286 35.30 17.48 -0.89
N ASP A 287 34.50 17.13 0.10
CA ASP A 287 34.88 17.00 1.50
C ASP A 287 34.27 15.71 2.06
N GLU A 288 35.14 14.75 2.39
CA GLU A 288 34.78 13.45 2.96
C GLU A 288 34.96 13.43 4.48
N THR A 289 35.16 14.59 5.11
CA THR A 289 35.25 14.69 6.57
C THR A 289 33.94 14.15 7.17
N PRO A 290 34.01 13.21 8.13
CA PRO A 290 32.81 12.73 8.81
C PRO A 290 32.13 13.83 9.62
N ALA A 291 30.79 13.80 9.70
CA ALA A 291 30.03 14.67 10.58
C ALA A 291 30.30 14.33 12.05
N ASN A 292 30.44 15.36 12.89
CA ASN A 292 30.47 15.17 14.34
C ASN A 292 29.04 15.03 14.92
N ALA A 293 28.93 14.72 16.22
CA ALA A 293 27.66 14.46 16.90
C ALA A 293 26.61 15.60 16.86
N THR A 294 27.01 16.83 16.50
CA THR A 294 26.11 17.99 16.40
C THR A 294 25.86 18.45 14.97
N GLU A 295 26.55 17.84 14.00
CA GLU A 295 26.44 18.18 12.60
C GLU A 295 25.45 17.26 11.89
N GLN A 296 24.69 17.87 10.98
CA GLN A 296 24.07 17.16 9.88
C GLN A 296 24.77 17.62 8.61
N ILE A 297 24.86 16.76 7.61
CA ILE A 297 25.50 17.08 6.34
C ILE A 297 24.60 16.68 5.17
N GLY A 298 24.63 17.50 4.13
CA GLY A 298 24.00 17.21 2.87
C GLY A 298 25.00 17.10 1.74
N VAL A 299 24.50 16.65 0.59
CA VAL A 299 25.18 16.61 -0.69
C VAL A 299 24.31 17.28 -1.75
N ALA A 300 24.91 17.86 -2.77
CA ALA A 300 24.20 18.39 -3.93
C ALA A 300 24.92 18.03 -5.23
N LEU A 301 24.11 17.76 -6.26
CA LEU A 301 24.53 17.51 -7.63
C LEU A 301 23.68 18.38 -8.55
N ALA A 302 24.32 19.22 -9.35
CA ALA A 302 23.66 20.01 -10.38
C ALA A 302 24.15 19.58 -11.77
N VAL A 303 23.27 19.57 -12.76
CA VAL A 303 23.62 19.39 -14.18
C VAL A 303 23.16 20.60 -14.96
N ARG A 304 24.05 21.11 -15.81
CA ARG A 304 23.81 22.28 -16.65
C ARG A 304 23.79 21.89 -18.12
N LEU A 305 22.91 22.53 -18.87
CA LEU A 305 22.84 22.40 -20.31
C LEU A 305 22.44 23.71 -20.96
N ARG A 306 22.77 23.82 -22.25
CA ARG A 306 22.34 24.91 -23.11
C ARG A 306 21.49 24.36 -24.24
N LEU A 307 20.23 24.76 -24.29
CA LEU A 307 19.25 24.34 -25.28
C LEU A 307 19.18 25.35 -26.43
N ALA A 308 19.35 24.88 -27.66
CA ALA A 308 19.04 25.65 -28.86
C ALA A 308 17.51 25.87 -29.01
N PRO A 309 17.07 26.87 -29.81
CA PRO A 309 15.66 27.03 -30.14
C PRO A 309 15.03 25.74 -30.67
N GLY A 310 13.91 25.32 -30.07
CA GLY A 310 13.19 24.09 -30.41
C GLY A 310 13.84 22.79 -29.94
N GLU A 311 14.98 22.84 -29.23
CA GLU A 311 15.66 21.66 -28.74
C GLU A 311 14.94 21.04 -27.54
N THR A 312 14.89 19.70 -27.52
CA THR A 312 14.39 18.91 -26.39
C THR A 312 15.47 17.93 -25.94
N GLN A 313 15.73 17.89 -24.62
CA GLN A 313 16.65 16.91 -24.02
C GLN A 313 16.00 16.18 -22.85
N GLN A 314 16.48 14.97 -22.58
CA GLN A 314 16.12 14.17 -21.42
C GLN A 314 17.32 14.01 -20.49
N ILE A 315 17.10 14.20 -19.19
CA ILE A 315 18.14 14.19 -18.15
C ILE A 315 17.68 13.28 -17.00
N PRO A 316 18.24 12.06 -16.89
CA PRO A 316 17.91 11.15 -15.80
C PRO A 316 18.71 11.47 -14.54
N PHE A 317 18.04 11.58 -13.40
CA PHE A 317 18.64 11.41 -12.08
C PHE A 317 18.17 10.09 -11.48
N VAL A 318 19.04 9.41 -10.75
CA VAL A 318 18.69 8.21 -9.98
C VAL A 318 19.12 8.41 -8.54
N LEU A 319 18.18 8.20 -7.62
CA LEU A 319 18.41 8.11 -6.18
C LEU A 319 18.20 6.67 -5.75
N ALA A 320 19.17 6.08 -5.06
CA ALA A 320 19.08 4.72 -4.52
C ALA A 320 19.54 4.67 -3.06
N TRP A 321 19.01 3.70 -2.31
CA TRP A 321 19.40 3.42 -0.93
C TRP A 321 19.73 1.94 -0.75
N ASP A 322 20.83 1.61 -0.11
CA ASP A 322 21.17 0.24 0.30
C ASP A 322 21.09 0.20 1.83
N LEU A 323 19.91 -0.14 2.34
CA LEU A 323 19.61 -0.41 3.75
C LEU A 323 19.19 -1.89 3.87
N PRO A 324 20.15 -2.82 3.94
CA PRO A 324 19.91 -4.23 3.62
C PRO A 324 19.13 -5.01 4.69
N VAL A 325 19.03 -4.47 5.90
CA VAL A 325 18.45 -5.15 7.06
C VAL A 325 17.20 -4.41 7.53
N THR A 326 16.15 -5.18 7.81
CA THR A 326 15.05 -4.77 8.67
C THR A 326 15.16 -5.56 9.97
N GLU A 327 15.14 -4.86 11.09
CA GLU A 327 15.06 -5.41 12.43
C GLU A 327 13.64 -5.22 12.97
N PHE A 328 13.17 -6.18 13.76
CA PHE A 328 11.86 -6.11 14.39
C PHE A 328 12.03 -6.04 15.91
N ALA A 329 11.76 -7.11 16.65
CA ALA A 329 12.27 -7.26 18.01
C ALA A 329 13.81 -7.36 18.02
N GLU A 330 14.44 -6.95 19.12
CA GLU A 330 15.90 -7.05 19.29
C GLU A 330 16.43 -8.43 18.91
N GLY A 331 17.35 -8.46 17.93
CA GLY A 331 17.96 -9.71 17.42
C GLY A 331 17.11 -10.49 16.42
N VAL A 332 15.91 -10.03 16.07
CA VAL A 332 15.10 -10.57 14.97
C VAL A 332 15.31 -9.72 13.74
N GLN A 333 16.07 -10.23 12.79
CA GLN A 333 16.50 -9.49 11.61
C GLN A 333 16.29 -10.29 10.33
N TYR A 334 15.87 -9.61 9.29
CA TYR A 334 15.77 -10.15 7.94
C TYR A 334 16.53 -9.27 6.96
N PHE A 335 17.21 -9.90 6.01
CA PHE A 335 17.69 -9.18 4.83
C PHE A 335 16.51 -8.87 3.92
N ARG A 336 16.51 -7.68 3.30
CA ARG A 336 15.50 -7.27 2.32
C ARG A 336 15.70 -8.00 0.99
N ARG A 337 14.62 -8.18 0.22
CA ARG A 337 14.61 -8.96 -1.03
C ARG A 337 15.67 -8.53 -2.04
N TYR A 338 15.87 -7.22 -2.23
CA TYR A 338 16.82 -6.73 -3.22
C TYR A 338 18.26 -7.22 -2.98
N THR A 339 18.59 -7.59 -1.74
CA THR A 339 19.91 -8.08 -1.36
C THR A 339 20.28 -9.41 -2.03
N ASP A 340 19.30 -10.17 -2.52
CA ASP A 340 19.55 -11.37 -3.34
C ASP A 340 20.22 -11.03 -4.68
N PHE A 341 20.09 -9.78 -5.14
CA PHE A 341 20.58 -9.33 -6.45
C PHE A 341 21.80 -8.40 -6.35
N PHE A 342 21.95 -7.69 -5.22
CA PHE A 342 23.02 -6.71 -5.03
C PHE A 342 24.00 -7.05 -3.89
N GLY A 343 23.66 -7.98 -3.01
CA GLY A 343 24.47 -8.31 -1.82
C GLY A 343 23.95 -7.68 -0.53
N ARG A 344 24.63 -7.98 0.58
CA ARG A 344 24.16 -7.75 1.97
C ARG A 344 25.09 -6.87 2.80
N THR A 345 26.01 -6.16 2.14
CA THR A 345 27.13 -5.41 2.77
C THR A 345 26.78 -3.97 3.13
N GLY A 346 25.70 -3.40 2.57
CA GLY A 346 25.33 -2.00 2.78
C GLY A 346 26.14 -0.98 1.98
N ASP A 347 27.01 -1.38 1.04
CA ASP A 347 27.76 -0.48 0.12
C ASP A 347 27.37 -0.58 -1.35
N ASN A 348 26.20 -1.12 -1.64
CA ASN A 348 25.77 -1.40 -3.00
C ASN A 348 24.92 -0.26 -3.60
N ALA A 349 24.64 0.83 -2.86
CA ALA A 349 23.77 1.91 -3.33
C ALA A 349 24.23 2.50 -4.68
N LEU A 350 25.54 2.63 -4.90
CA LEU A 350 26.09 3.09 -6.18
C LEU A 350 25.76 2.11 -7.33
N GLN A 351 25.93 0.80 -7.09
CA GLN A 351 25.63 -0.23 -8.09
C GLN A 351 24.13 -0.27 -8.41
N ILE A 352 23.28 -0.11 -7.40
CA ILE A 352 21.82 -0.03 -7.55
C ILE A 352 21.47 1.20 -8.40
N ALA A 353 22.04 2.36 -8.09
CA ALA A 353 21.81 3.58 -8.86
C ALA A 353 22.30 3.46 -10.31
N GLN A 354 23.48 2.87 -10.54
CA GLN A 354 24.01 2.60 -11.88
C GLN A 354 23.10 1.68 -12.68
N THR A 355 22.59 0.62 -12.03
CA THR A 355 21.60 -0.28 -12.65
C THR A 355 20.34 0.50 -13.03
N GLY A 356 19.90 1.45 -12.20
CA GLY A 356 18.82 2.37 -12.51
C GLY A 356 19.09 3.22 -13.75
N LEU A 357 20.26 3.84 -13.82
CA LEU A 357 20.64 4.71 -14.93
C LEU A 357 20.80 3.95 -16.25
N GLU A 358 21.25 2.70 -16.20
CA GLU A 358 21.41 1.84 -17.37
C GLU A 358 20.06 1.32 -17.92
N ASN A 359 19.05 1.15 -17.06
CA ASN A 359 17.83 0.40 -17.42
C ASN A 359 16.53 1.21 -17.37
N TYR A 360 16.54 2.47 -16.88
CA TYR A 360 15.30 3.24 -16.67
C TYR A 360 14.40 3.33 -17.92
N ALA A 361 14.97 3.50 -19.11
CA ALA A 361 14.18 3.62 -20.34
C ALA A 361 13.44 2.31 -20.68
N SER A 362 14.09 1.16 -20.41
CA SER A 362 13.47 -0.15 -20.55
C SER A 362 12.36 -0.33 -19.53
N TRP A 363 12.60 0.02 -18.27
CA TRP A 363 11.57 -0.07 -17.21
C TRP A 363 10.38 0.84 -17.48
N GLN A 364 10.61 2.08 -17.91
CA GLN A 364 9.55 3.01 -18.30
C GLN A 364 8.68 2.41 -19.41
N THR A 365 9.31 1.83 -20.43
CA THR A 365 8.61 1.16 -21.53
C THR A 365 7.79 -0.04 -21.04
N GLN A 366 8.37 -0.88 -20.18
CA GLN A 366 7.66 -2.02 -19.59
C GLN A 366 6.47 -1.58 -18.73
N ILE A 367 6.62 -0.51 -17.95
CA ILE A 367 5.52 0.08 -17.16
C ILE A 367 4.39 0.52 -18.08
N GLN A 368 4.71 1.27 -19.13
CA GLN A 368 3.74 1.71 -20.12
C GLN A 368 3.03 0.51 -20.77
N GLN A 369 3.79 -0.52 -21.15
CA GLN A 369 3.26 -1.72 -21.81
C GLN A 369 2.25 -2.49 -20.95
N TRP A 370 2.49 -2.65 -19.64
CA TRP A 370 1.53 -3.38 -18.81
C TRP A 370 0.30 -2.53 -18.46
N GLN A 371 0.44 -1.20 -18.37
CA GLN A 371 -0.70 -0.30 -18.16
C GLN A 371 -1.57 -0.15 -19.43
N GLN A 372 -0.96 -0.22 -20.61
CA GLN A 372 -1.60 0.13 -21.89
C GLN A 372 -2.92 -0.63 -22.16
N PRO A 373 -3.03 -1.96 -21.98
CA PRO A 373 -4.27 -2.69 -22.26
C PRO A 373 -5.47 -2.18 -21.46
N ILE A 374 -5.26 -1.73 -20.21
CA ILE A 374 -6.30 -1.16 -19.37
C ILE A 374 -6.59 0.29 -19.80
N LEU A 375 -5.57 1.07 -20.13
CA LEU A 375 -5.72 2.45 -20.58
C LEU A 375 -6.51 2.56 -21.89
N GLU A 376 -6.36 1.59 -22.80
CA GLU A 376 -7.04 1.52 -24.09
C GLU A 376 -8.52 1.09 -24.01
N ARG A 377 -8.99 0.56 -22.86
CA ARG A 377 -10.40 0.20 -22.66
C ARG A 377 -11.30 1.43 -22.71
N ALA A 378 -11.92 1.71 -23.85
CA ALA A 378 -12.77 2.88 -24.06
C ALA A 378 -14.08 2.85 -23.25
N ASP A 379 -14.51 1.68 -22.80
CA ASP A 379 -15.71 1.50 -21.99
C ASP A 379 -15.45 1.66 -20.47
N LEU A 380 -14.19 1.84 -20.07
CA LEU A 380 -13.80 2.18 -18.71
C LEU A 380 -13.55 3.69 -18.61
N PRO A 381 -14.19 4.39 -17.67
CA PRO A 381 -13.98 5.83 -17.49
C PRO A 381 -12.59 6.11 -16.92
N ASN A 382 -12.04 7.28 -17.22
CA ASN A 382 -10.69 7.66 -16.78
C ASN A 382 -10.55 7.71 -15.25
N TRP A 383 -11.60 8.14 -14.52
CA TRP A 383 -11.58 8.15 -13.05
C TRP A 383 -11.37 6.74 -12.47
N PHE A 384 -11.90 5.71 -13.14
CA PHE A 384 -11.77 4.33 -12.68
C PHE A 384 -10.37 3.80 -12.94
N LYS A 385 -9.83 4.02 -14.15
CA LYS A 385 -8.45 3.68 -14.51
C LYS A 385 -7.45 4.35 -13.57
N MET A 386 -7.69 5.64 -13.27
CA MET A 386 -6.92 6.43 -12.34
C MET A 386 -6.83 5.74 -10.97
N ALA A 387 -7.99 5.49 -10.35
CA ALA A 387 -8.04 4.89 -9.01
C ALA A 387 -7.48 3.46 -9.02
N LEU A 388 -7.83 2.65 -10.02
CA LEU A 388 -7.36 1.26 -10.14
C LEU A 388 -5.83 1.15 -10.06
N PHE A 389 -5.12 2.00 -10.81
CA PHE A 389 -3.66 2.02 -10.74
C PHE A 389 -3.15 2.66 -9.45
N ASN A 390 -3.70 3.80 -9.05
CA ASN A 390 -3.19 4.55 -7.90
C ASN A 390 -3.41 3.84 -6.56
N GLU A 391 -4.46 3.02 -6.38
CA GLU A 391 -4.64 2.23 -5.16
C GLU A 391 -3.56 1.14 -4.97
N LEU A 392 -2.77 0.79 -6.00
CA LEU A 392 -1.61 -0.10 -5.84
C LEU A 392 -0.45 0.52 -5.04
N TYR A 393 -0.50 1.83 -4.76
CA TYR A 393 0.52 2.51 -3.98
C TYR A 393 0.76 1.85 -2.62
N ASP A 394 -0.26 1.22 -2.06
CA ASP A 394 -0.22 0.63 -0.73
C ASP A 394 0.71 -0.60 -0.67
N LEU A 395 0.92 -1.29 -1.80
CA LEU A 395 1.94 -2.36 -1.89
C LEU A 395 3.38 -1.81 -1.73
N CYS A 396 3.58 -0.50 -1.88
CA CYS A 396 4.84 0.18 -1.64
C CYS A 396 4.86 0.84 -0.25
N SER A 397 3.89 1.71 0.05
CA SER A 397 3.87 2.54 1.27
C SER A 397 2.99 2.04 2.41
N GLY A 398 2.37 0.86 2.28
CA GLY A 398 1.60 0.20 3.35
C GLY A 398 2.50 -0.50 4.39
N GLY A 399 3.73 -0.02 4.58
CA GLY A 399 4.71 -0.66 5.46
C GLY A 399 5.21 -2.03 4.99
N SER A 400 5.22 -2.26 3.67
CA SER A 400 5.52 -3.57 3.07
C SER A 400 6.88 -4.13 3.47
N LEU A 401 6.92 -5.43 3.72
CA LEU A 401 8.10 -6.24 3.97
C LEU A 401 8.31 -7.22 2.82
N TRP A 402 9.57 -7.43 2.47
CA TRP A 402 9.94 -8.51 1.58
C TRP A 402 11.31 -9.05 1.96
N SER A 403 11.34 -10.25 2.52
CA SER A 403 12.60 -10.88 2.90
C SER A 403 13.38 -11.35 1.68
N ALA A 404 14.70 -11.47 1.84
CA ALA A 404 15.53 -12.30 0.99
C ALA A 404 14.97 -13.73 0.90
N ALA A 405 15.20 -14.38 -0.24
CA ALA A 405 14.79 -15.76 -0.45
C ALA A 405 15.48 -16.73 0.50
N SER A 406 14.78 -17.80 0.81
CA SER A 406 15.30 -18.95 1.54
C SER A 406 14.90 -20.24 0.82
N LEU A 407 15.41 -21.38 1.30
CA LEU A 407 14.97 -22.68 0.81
C LEU A 407 13.47 -22.94 1.09
N ARG A 408 12.94 -22.37 2.19
CA ARG A 408 11.53 -22.50 2.59
C ARG A 408 10.63 -21.58 1.79
N ASP A 409 11.12 -20.38 1.48
CA ASP A 409 10.38 -19.32 0.80
C ASP A 409 11.24 -18.82 -0.38
N PRO A 410 11.19 -19.48 -1.55
CA PRO A 410 12.08 -19.20 -2.69
C PRO A 410 11.89 -17.82 -3.32
N VAL A 411 10.72 -17.21 -3.12
CA VAL A 411 10.44 -15.81 -3.49
C VAL A 411 10.62 -14.85 -2.32
N GLY A 412 11.04 -15.32 -1.14
CA GLY A 412 11.03 -14.55 0.12
C GLY A 412 9.66 -14.57 0.79
N GLN A 413 9.61 -14.11 2.04
CA GLN A 413 8.35 -13.83 2.74
C GLN A 413 7.94 -12.38 2.47
N PHE A 414 6.67 -12.19 2.11
CA PHE A 414 6.09 -10.88 1.83
C PHE A 414 5.01 -10.56 2.87
N ALA A 415 4.83 -9.28 3.19
CA ALA A 415 3.73 -8.82 4.02
C ALA A 415 3.47 -7.31 3.82
N VAL A 416 2.22 -6.88 3.88
CA VAL A 416 1.75 -5.48 3.94
C VAL A 416 0.95 -5.31 5.23
N LEU A 417 1.04 -4.13 5.86
CA LEU A 417 0.24 -3.85 7.04
C LEU A 417 -1.24 -3.73 6.65
N GLU A 418 -2.13 -4.01 7.60
CA GLU A 418 -3.52 -3.57 7.49
C GLU A 418 -3.59 -2.06 7.31
N CYS A 419 -2.88 -1.31 8.16
CA CYS A 419 -2.53 0.08 7.96
C CYS A 419 -1.43 0.55 8.93
N LEU A 420 -1.12 1.85 8.90
CA LEU A 420 -0.09 2.44 9.77
C LEU A 420 -0.56 2.70 11.20
N ASP A 421 -1.89 2.77 11.41
CA ASP A 421 -2.52 2.86 12.73
C ASP A 421 -2.58 1.49 13.39
N TYR A 422 -3.07 0.50 12.64
CA TYR A 422 -3.21 -0.90 13.03
C TYR A 422 -2.11 -1.70 12.35
N ARG A 423 -0.90 -1.62 12.91
CA ARG A 423 0.33 -2.17 12.33
C ARG A 423 0.40 -3.69 12.45
N TRP A 424 -0.55 -4.35 11.82
CA TRP A 424 -0.69 -5.80 11.82
C TRP A 424 -0.46 -6.27 10.40
N TYR A 425 0.53 -7.12 10.22
CA TYR A 425 0.87 -7.63 8.90
C TYR A 425 -0.19 -8.62 8.44
N GLU A 426 -0.75 -8.36 7.26
CA GLU A 426 -1.65 -9.26 6.57
C GLU A 426 -2.88 -9.63 7.41
N SER A 427 -3.65 -8.68 7.94
CA SER A 427 -4.92 -9.01 8.63
C SER A 427 -5.89 -9.74 7.69
N LEU A 428 -6.19 -11.01 7.97
CA LEU A 428 -6.79 -11.99 7.06
C LEU A 428 -8.20 -11.66 6.57
N ASP A 429 -9.03 -11.21 7.49
CA ASP A 429 -10.37 -10.72 7.20
C ASP A 429 -10.36 -9.46 6.31
N VAL A 430 -9.30 -8.65 6.39
CA VAL A 430 -9.09 -7.50 5.50
C VAL A 430 -8.64 -7.96 4.11
N ARG A 431 -7.75 -8.97 4.06
CA ARG A 431 -7.22 -9.51 2.78
C ARG A 431 -8.27 -10.16 1.91
N LEU A 432 -9.37 -10.64 2.49
CA LEU A 432 -10.54 -11.09 1.73
C LEU A 432 -10.95 -10.05 0.66
N TYR A 433 -10.71 -8.77 0.93
CA TYR A 433 -10.92 -7.68 -0.01
C TYR A 433 -9.61 -7.09 -0.54
N GLY A 434 -8.61 -6.91 0.32
CA GLY A 434 -7.41 -6.14 0.00
C GLY A 434 -6.38 -6.83 -0.91
N SER A 435 -6.52 -8.10 -1.25
CA SER A 435 -5.45 -8.84 -1.95
C SER A 435 -5.62 -9.00 -3.46
N PHE A 436 -6.73 -8.56 -4.07
CA PHE A 436 -6.98 -8.77 -5.51
C PHE A 436 -5.91 -8.16 -6.42
N GLY A 437 -5.43 -6.95 -6.11
CA GLY A 437 -4.37 -6.30 -6.88
C GLY A 437 -3.04 -7.05 -6.79
N LEU A 438 -2.68 -7.54 -5.59
CA LEU A 438 -1.48 -8.33 -5.37
C LEU A 438 -1.57 -9.69 -6.08
N LEU A 439 -2.68 -10.43 -5.91
CA LEU A 439 -2.91 -11.71 -6.56
C LEU A 439 -2.83 -11.60 -8.08
N HIS A 440 -3.47 -10.58 -8.66
CA HIS A 440 -3.51 -10.42 -10.11
C HIS A 440 -2.16 -10.10 -10.72
N LEU A 441 -1.33 -9.30 -10.03
CA LEU A 441 -0.07 -8.78 -10.58
C LEU A 441 1.16 -9.55 -10.09
N PHE A 442 1.13 -10.12 -8.89
CA PHE A 442 2.25 -10.79 -8.21
C PHE A 442 1.78 -12.05 -7.45
N PRO A 443 1.20 -13.04 -8.16
CA PRO A 443 0.55 -14.19 -7.54
C PRO A 443 1.47 -15.02 -6.62
N ASP A 444 2.78 -15.07 -6.89
CA ASP A 444 3.70 -15.85 -6.04
C ASP A 444 3.91 -15.20 -4.67
N LEU A 445 3.76 -13.86 -4.56
CA LEU A 445 3.80 -13.16 -3.28
C LEU A 445 2.52 -13.42 -2.48
N ASP A 446 1.35 -13.36 -3.13
CA ASP A 446 0.07 -13.65 -2.50
C ASP A 446 0.03 -15.10 -1.96
N LYS A 447 0.46 -16.07 -2.77
CA LYS A 447 0.60 -17.47 -2.34
C LYS A 447 1.64 -17.65 -1.23
N ALA A 448 2.71 -16.86 -1.20
CA ALA A 448 3.69 -16.90 -0.10
C ALA A 448 3.07 -16.44 1.23
N ILE A 449 2.22 -15.42 1.21
CA ILE A 449 1.43 -14.99 2.38
C ILE A 449 0.50 -16.11 2.83
N MET A 450 -0.25 -16.73 1.93
CA MET A 450 -1.17 -17.82 2.29
C MET A 450 -0.44 -19.05 2.86
N ARG A 451 0.76 -19.38 2.36
CA ARG A 451 1.64 -20.38 2.99
C ARG A 451 2.10 -19.96 4.39
N ALA A 452 2.33 -18.67 4.65
CA ALA A 452 2.66 -18.20 5.99
C ALA A 452 1.47 -18.40 6.97
N PHE A 453 0.24 -18.12 6.54
CA PHE A 453 -0.97 -18.45 7.32
C PHE A 453 -1.09 -19.95 7.58
N ALA A 454 -0.89 -20.79 6.55
CA ALA A 454 -0.95 -22.23 6.69
C ALA A 454 0.00 -22.76 7.78
N ARG A 455 1.19 -22.17 7.88
CA ARG A 455 2.20 -22.52 8.90
C ARG A 455 1.86 -21.98 10.28
N ALA A 456 1.15 -20.85 10.36
CA ALA A 456 0.78 -20.21 11.61
C ALA A 456 -0.46 -20.85 12.29
N ILE A 457 -1.40 -21.41 11.53
CA ILE A 457 -2.63 -22.04 12.05
C ILE A 457 -2.35 -23.06 13.17
N PRO A 458 -1.47 -24.06 13.02
CA PRO A 458 -1.25 -25.08 14.05
C PRO A 458 -0.43 -24.60 15.26
N THR A 459 0.07 -23.37 15.25
CA THR A 459 0.88 -22.80 16.34
C THR A 459 0.04 -22.34 17.53
N GLU A 460 0.69 -22.16 18.69
CA GLU A 460 0.08 -21.69 19.93
C GLU A 460 0.97 -20.67 20.64
N ASP A 461 0.35 -19.71 21.33
CA ASP A 461 1.01 -18.78 22.26
C ASP A 461 0.07 -18.53 23.45
N SER A 462 0.47 -19.05 24.62
CA SER A 462 -0.34 -19.03 25.85
C SER A 462 -0.24 -17.73 26.65
N ARG A 463 0.53 -16.74 26.18
CA ARG A 463 0.56 -15.40 26.79
C ARG A 463 -0.86 -14.82 26.86
N GLN A 464 -1.21 -14.30 28.03
CA GLN A 464 -2.46 -13.57 28.22
C GLN A 464 -2.32 -12.13 27.72
N ARG A 465 -3.36 -11.61 27.08
CA ARG A 465 -3.46 -10.22 26.63
C ARG A 465 -4.80 -9.63 27.01
N MET A 466 -4.78 -8.37 27.40
CA MET A 466 -5.98 -7.58 27.65
C MET A 466 -6.75 -7.37 26.35
N ILE A 467 -8.07 -7.57 26.40
CA ILE A 467 -8.96 -7.30 25.26
C ILE A 467 -9.43 -5.84 25.27
N GLY A 468 -9.06 -5.11 24.21
CA GLY A 468 -9.25 -3.67 24.06
C GLY A 468 -10.70 -3.22 23.90
N TYR A 469 -11.55 -4.00 23.24
CA TYR A 469 -12.96 -3.67 23.00
C TYR A 469 -13.75 -3.34 24.27
N TYR A 470 -13.51 -4.07 25.35
CA TYR A 470 -14.22 -3.83 26.60
C TYR A 470 -13.85 -2.47 27.22
N TYR A 471 -12.62 -2.01 26.98
CA TYR A 471 -12.17 -0.69 27.39
C TYR A 471 -12.94 0.43 26.66
N THR A 472 -13.19 0.30 25.34
CA THR A 472 -13.91 1.31 24.55
C THR A 472 -15.37 1.47 24.97
N ILE A 473 -16.00 0.40 25.48
CA ILE A 473 -17.36 0.43 26.02
C ILE A 473 -17.42 0.68 27.54
N GLY A 474 -16.30 1.05 28.17
CA GLY A 474 -16.23 1.39 29.59
C GLY A 474 -16.48 0.21 30.54
N LYS A 475 -16.15 -1.02 30.12
CA LYS A 475 -16.27 -2.24 30.92
C LYS A 475 -14.89 -2.78 31.32
N PRO A 476 -14.79 -3.60 32.39
CA PRO A 476 -13.55 -4.28 32.71
C PRO A 476 -13.08 -5.17 31.55
N SER A 477 -11.84 -4.95 31.10
CA SER A 477 -11.25 -5.77 30.05
C SER A 477 -10.87 -7.16 30.56
N PRO A 478 -11.41 -8.24 29.96
CA PRO A 478 -10.92 -9.58 30.21
C PRO A 478 -9.54 -9.79 29.59
N GLU A 479 -8.86 -10.83 30.03
CA GLU A 479 -7.68 -11.36 29.37
C GLU A 479 -8.05 -12.57 28.51
N ALA A 480 -7.37 -12.74 27.39
CA ALA A 480 -7.47 -13.92 26.53
C ALA A 480 -6.08 -14.42 26.12
N LEU A 481 -6.01 -15.66 25.65
CA LEU A 481 -4.81 -16.19 25.01
C LEU A 481 -4.47 -15.35 23.78
N ARG A 482 -3.18 -15.10 23.53
CA ARG A 482 -2.75 -14.48 22.28
C ARG A 482 -3.13 -15.36 21.09
N LYS A 483 -2.73 -16.64 21.11
CA LYS A 483 -2.95 -17.57 20.01
C LYS A 483 -3.32 -18.94 20.55
N ALA A 484 -4.58 -19.31 20.44
CA ALA A 484 -5.05 -20.66 20.69
C ALA A 484 -4.52 -21.59 19.58
N LYS A 485 -4.16 -22.82 19.98
CA LYS A 485 -3.74 -23.86 19.03
C LYS A 485 -4.84 -24.10 18.01
N ASN A 486 -4.46 -24.23 16.73
CA ASN A 486 -5.34 -24.51 15.59
C ASN A 486 -6.33 -23.38 15.21
N ALA A 487 -6.48 -22.32 16.02
CA ALA A 487 -7.23 -21.15 15.60
C ALA A 487 -6.53 -20.49 14.39
N THR A 488 -7.30 -20.04 13.40
CA THR A 488 -6.73 -19.23 12.33
C THR A 488 -6.31 -17.88 12.90
N PRO A 489 -5.04 -17.45 12.74
CA PRO A 489 -4.64 -16.16 13.24
C PRO A 489 -5.30 -15.03 12.43
N HIS A 490 -5.54 -13.91 13.09
CA HIS A 490 -5.97 -12.66 12.50
C HIS A 490 -4.87 -12.09 11.59
N ASP A 491 -3.69 -11.89 12.15
CA ASP A 491 -2.54 -11.27 11.50
C ASP A 491 -1.26 -12.10 11.66
N LEU A 492 -0.26 -11.80 10.82
CA LEU A 492 1.08 -12.40 10.84
C LEU A 492 2.07 -11.63 11.73
N GLY A 493 1.59 -10.85 12.70
CA GLY A 493 2.43 -10.12 13.64
C GLY A 493 2.56 -8.63 13.33
N ALA A 494 3.54 -7.98 13.95
CA ALA A 494 3.75 -6.54 13.88
C ALA A 494 5.25 -6.19 13.88
N PRO A 495 5.62 -4.93 13.51
CA PRO A 495 7.03 -4.56 13.37
C PRO A 495 7.85 -4.61 14.68
N ASN A 496 7.23 -4.55 15.86
CA ASN A 496 7.97 -4.62 17.13
C ASN A 496 8.12 -6.05 17.71
N GLU A 497 7.77 -7.10 16.97
CA GLU A 497 7.85 -8.49 17.42
C GLU A 497 8.63 -9.39 16.42
N HIS A 498 8.31 -10.68 16.31
CA HIS A 498 8.91 -11.55 15.30
C HIS A 498 7.85 -11.80 14.24
N VAL A 499 7.81 -10.95 13.20
CA VAL A 499 6.85 -11.07 12.11
C VAL A 499 6.89 -12.47 11.47
N TRP A 500 5.73 -12.93 10.99
CA TRP A 500 5.44 -14.29 10.49
C TRP A 500 5.45 -15.41 11.53
N GLU A 501 6.13 -15.25 12.67
CA GLU A 501 6.25 -16.29 13.70
C GLU A 501 5.40 -15.98 14.95
N LYS A 502 5.34 -14.72 15.38
CA LYS A 502 4.45 -14.24 16.46
C LYS A 502 3.18 -13.65 15.87
N THR A 503 2.23 -14.50 15.52
CA THR A 503 0.90 -14.11 14.98
C THR A 503 -0.09 -13.64 16.05
N ASN A 504 -1.24 -13.06 15.66
CA ASN A 504 -2.23 -12.43 16.55
C ASN A 504 -1.61 -11.31 17.39
N TYR A 505 -1.07 -10.30 16.71
CA TYR A 505 -0.61 -9.10 17.38
C TYR A 505 -1.78 -8.31 17.96
N THR A 506 -2.85 -8.14 17.17
CA THR A 506 -4.03 -7.42 17.65
C THR A 506 -4.54 -8.05 18.94
N SER A 507 -4.97 -7.20 19.85
CA SER A 507 -5.69 -7.58 21.06
C SER A 507 -6.90 -6.67 21.25
N TYR A 508 -7.40 -6.07 20.17
CA TYR A 508 -8.65 -5.32 20.23
C TYR A 508 -9.81 -6.25 20.57
N GLN A 509 -9.89 -7.39 19.87
CA GLN A 509 -10.79 -8.51 20.18
C GLN A 509 -10.01 -9.78 20.51
N ASP A 510 -10.72 -10.77 21.05
CA ASP A 510 -10.21 -12.15 21.11
C ASP A 510 -10.42 -12.83 19.75
N CYS A 511 -9.45 -12.67 18.85
CA CYS A 511 -9.52 -13.22 17.49
C CYS A 511 -9.52 -14.75 17.43
N ASN A 512 -9.17 -15.43 18.54
CA ASN A 512 -9.29 -16.90 18.58
C ASN A 512 -10.75 -17.36 18.50
N LEU A 513 -11.70 -16.47 18.79
CA LEU A 513 -13.13 -16.74 18.77
C LEU A 513 -13.81 -16.28 17.48
N TRP A 514 -13.07 -15.71 16.53
CA TRP A 514 -13.67 -15.15 15.33
C TRP A 514 -14.22 -16.22 14.38
N LYS A 515 -15.37 -15.93 13.75
CA LYS A 515 -16.15 -16.87 12.95
C LYS A 515 -15.89 -16.79 11.44
N ASP A 516 -15.22 -15.74 10.98
CA ASP A 516 -14.88 -15.49 9.58
C ASP A 516 -13.49 -16.03 9.20
N LEU A 517 -12.45 -15.77 10.01
CA LEU A 517 -11.04 -16.07 9.70
C LEU A 517 -10.79 -17.48 9.13
N GLY A 518 -11.39 -18.52 9.73
CA GLY A 518 -11.26 -19.89 9.23
C GLY A 518 -11.81 -20.07 7.82
N SER A 519 -12.98 -19.47 7.54
CA SER A 519 -13.60 -19.47 6.22
C SER A 519 -12.79 -18.64 5.24
N ASP A 520 -12.33 -17.46 5.65
CA ASP A 520 -11.55 -16.53 4.82
C ASP A 520 -10.25 -17.17 4.34
N PHE A 521 -9.52 -17.86 5.23
CA PHE A 521 -8.31 -18.58 4.86
C PHE A 521 -8.57 -19.61 3.74
N VAL A 522 -9.62 -20.42 3.88
CA VAL A 522 -9.96 -21.46 2.90
C VAL A 522 -10.39 -20.87 1.57
N LEU A 523 -11.23 -19.83 1.62
CA LEU A 523 -11.68 -19.11 0.43
C LEU A 523 -10.52 -18.47 -0.31
N LEU A 524 -9.58 -17.84 0.40
CA LEU A 524 -8.37 -17.24 -0.21
C LEU A 524 -7.45 -18.31 -0.80
N VAL A 525 -7.21 -19.44 -0.12
CA VAL A 525 -6.42 -20.54 -0.69
C VAL A 525 -7.05 -21.04 -2.00
N TYR A 526 -8.36 -21.25 -2.04
CA TYR A 526 -9.01 -21.70 -3.27
C TYR A 526 -9.02 -20.62 -4.35
N ARG A 527 -9.25 -19.36 -3.97
CA ARG A 527 -9.20 -18.20 -4.86
C ARG A 527 -7.86 -18.10 -5.56
N ASP A 528 -6.77 -18.14 -4.81
CA ASP A 528 -5.44 -17.95 -5.36
C ASP A 528 -5.08 -19.10 -6.31
N PHE A 529 -5.54 -20.33 -6.02
CA PHE A 529 -5.41 -21.44 -6.95
C PHE A 529 -6.21 -21.24 -8.24
N VAL A 530 -7.50 -20.90 -8.13
CA VAL A 530 -8.41 -20.77 -9.28
C VAL A 530 -7.99 -19.62 -10.18
N MET A 531 -7.75 -18.45 -9.60
CA MET A 531 -7.45 -17.22 -10.33
C MET A 531 -6.02 -17.17 -10.88
N THR A 532 -5.16 -18.13 -10.53
CA THR A 532 -3.81 -18.26 -11.12
C THR A 532 -3.67 -19.44 -12.08
N GLY A 533 -4.79 -19.99 -12.56
CA GLY A 533 -4.81 -20.98 -13.64
C GLY A 533 -5.16 -22.41 -13.22
N SER A 534 -5.41 -22.65 -11.94
CA SER A 534 -5.81 -23.97 -11.39
C SER A 534 -4.81 -25.10 -11.66
N ASP A 535 -3.52 -24.81 -11.66
CA ASP A 535 -2.44 -25.75 -11.97
C ASP A 535 -1.37 -25.87 -10.85
N ASP A 536 -1.38 -24.98 -9.86
CA ASP A 536 -0.45 -25.01 -8.72
C ASP A 536 -0.91 -25.98 -7.63
N PHE A 537 -0.80 -27.28 -7.90
CA PHE A 537 -1.15 -28.34 -6.96
C PHE A 537 -0.25 -28.38 -5.73
N GLU A 538 0.99 -27.90 -5.85
CA GLU A 538 1.93 -27.82 -4.74
C GLU A 538 1.46 -26.81 -3.70
N PHE A 539 0.99 -25.63 -4.12
CA PHE A 539 0.37 -24.66 -3.23
C PHE A 539 -0.82 -25.23 -2.45
N LEU A 540 -1.74 -25.93 -3.11
CA LEU A 540 -2.86 -26.58 -2.44
C LEU A 540 -2.39 -27.63 -1.44
N ARG A 541 -1.39 -28.43 -1.81
CA ARG A 541 -0.80 -29.44 -0.92
C ARG A 541 -0.15 -28.80 0.31
N ASP A 542 0.57 -27.70 0.13
CA ASP A 542 1.23 -26.97 1.22
C ASP A 542 0.21 -26.40 2.23
N CYS A 543 -0.98 -26.03 1.76
CA CYS A 543 -2.05 -25.45 2.58
C CYS A 543 -3.04 -26.48 3.13
N TRP A 544 -3.05 -27.72 2.61
CA TRP A 544 -4.12 -28.70 2.86
C TRP A 544 -4.36 -29.02 4.34
N GLU A 545 -3.30 -29.34 5.08
CA GLU A 545 -3.37 -29.63 6.53
C GLU A 545 -3.97 -28.44 7.31
N ALA A 546 -3.62 -27.22 6.90
CA ALA A 546 -4.12 -26.01 7.53
C ALA A 546 -5.58 -25.73 7.17
N VAL A 547 -6.02 -26.05 5.94
CA VAL A 547 -7.43 -25.98 5.52
C VAL A 547 -8.28 -26.90 6.40
N VAL A 548 -7.84 -28.15 6.58
CA VAL A 548 -8.51 -29.11 7.45
C VAL A 548 -8.58 -28.60 8.89
N THR A 549 -7.44 -28.17 9.43
CA THR A 549 -7.32 -27.68 10.80
C THR A 549 -8.21 -26.46 11.06
N ALA A 550 -8.25 -25.51 10.13
CA ALA A 550 -9.04 -24.28 10.25
C ALA A 550 -10.54 -24.57 10.29
N LEU A 551 -11.05 -25.42 9.39
CA LEU A 551 -12.47 -25.77 9.35
C LEU A 551 -12.89 -26.61 10.55
N ASP A 552 -12.05 -27.55 11.00
CA ASP A 552 -12.33 -28.35 12.20
C ASP A 552 -12.39 -27.47 13.46
N TYR A 553 -11.47 -26.49 13.58
CA TYR A 553 -11.49 -25.52 14.67
C TYR A 553 -12.77 -24.68 14.64
N LEU A 554 -13.10 -24.12 13.48
CA LEU A 554 -14.28 -23.27 13.28
C LEU A 554 -15.58 -24.04 13.55
N LYS A 555 -15.66 -25.31 13.13
CA LYS A 555 -16.81 -26.18 13.43
C LYS A 555 -17.04 -26.40 14.93
N GLY A 556 -16.00 -26.24 15.76
CA GLY A 556 -16.12 -26.30 17.22
C GLY A 556 -17.02 -25.21 17.81
N PHE A 557 -17.35 -24.18 17.04
CA PHE A 557 -18.30 -23.14 17.41
C PHE A 557 -19.73 -23.37 16.89
N ASP A 558 -20.06 -24.53 16.32
CA ASP A 558 -21.45 -24.96 16.12
C ASP A 558 -21.88 -25.71 17.39
N LEU A 559 -22.55 -25.00 18.28
CA LEU A 559 -22.88 -25.40 19.63
C LEU A 559 -24.24 -26.11 19.72
N ASP A 560 -25.15 -25.88 18.77
CA ASP A 560 -26.45 -26.53 18.73
C ASP A 560 -26.56 -27.70 17.74
N GLY A 561 -25.53 -27.90 16.92
CA GLY A 561 -25.37 -29.02 15.99
C GLY A 561 -26.16 -28.86 14.69
N ASP A 562 -26.57 -27.64 14.32
CA ASP A 562 -27.33 -27.36 13.11
C ASP A 562 -26.47 -27.30 11.82
N GLY A 563 -25.15 -27.33 11.96
CA GLY A 563 -24.17 -27.33 10.89
C GLY A 563 -23.42 -26.01 10.72
N ILE A 564 -23.86 -24.90 11.34
CA ILE A 564 -23.26 -23.57 11.17
C ILE A 564 -22.63 -23.07 12.48
N PRO A 565 -21.39 -22.59 12.47
CA PRO A 565 -20.78 -21.90 13.61
C PRO A 565 -21.58 -20.67 14.06
N GLU A 566 -21.95 -20.56 15.35
CA GLU A 566 -22.74 -19.42 15.83
C GLU A 566 -21.89 -18.24 16.31
N ASN A 567 -22.26 -17.03 15.90
CA ASN A 567 -21.77 -15.81 16.53
C ASN A 567 -22.27 -15.72 17.98
N SER A 568 -21.39 -15.28 18.88
CA SER A 568 -21.56 -15.47 20.33
C SER A 568 -22.30 -14.34 21.05
N GLY A 569 -22.71 -13.27 20.35
CA GLY A 569 -23.18 -12.03 20.96
C GLY A 569 -22.06 -11.04 21.30
N ALA A 570 -20.83 -11.32 20.83
CA ALA A 570 -19.68 -10.43 20.83
C ALA A 570 -19.32 -10.04 19.37
N PRO A 571 -18.48 -9.01 19.15
CA PRO A 571 -17.89 -8.78 17.83
C PRO A 571 -16.79 -9.82 17.58
N ASP A 572 -17.18 -10.94 16.98
CA ASP A 572 -16.32 -12.09 16.71
C ASP A 572 -16.12 -12.29 15.18
N GLN A 573 -15.86 -11.18 14.49
CA GLN A 573 -15.61 -11.07 13.03
C GLN A 573 -15.10 -9.66 12.68
N THR A 574 -14.72 -9.41 11.42
CA THR A 574 -14.10 -8.17 10.89
C THR A 574 -14.82 -6.86 11.27
N PHE A 575 -16.14 -6.87 11.39
CA PHE A 575 -16.90 -5.74 11.97
C PHE A 575 -16.78 -5.80 13.49
N ASP A 576 -15.57 -5.57 13.98
CA ASP A 576 -15.12 -5.81 15.36
C ASP A 576 -15.72 -4.87 16.43
N ASP A 577 -16.59 -3.95 16.06
CA ASP A 577 -17.47 -3.20 16.98
C ASP A 577 -18.95 -3.59 16.87
N TRP A 578 -19.29 -4.45 15.92
CA TRP A 578 -20.66 -4.85 15.61
C TRP A 578 -20.93 -6.28 16.11
N ARG A 579 -21.81 -6.38 17.11
CA ARG A 579 -22.17 -7.68 17.70
C ARG A 579 -23.14 -8.43 16.81
N LEU A 580 -22.83 -9.70 16.57
CA LEU A 580 -23.70 -10.67 15.92
C LEU A 580 -24.04 -11.80 16.91
N GLN A 581 -25.23 -12.40 16.77
CA GLN A 581 -25.71 -13.43 17.67
C GLN A 581 -26.42 -14.55 16.90
N GLY A 582 -26.00 -15.80 17.12
CA GLY A 582 -26.56 -16.97 16.43
C GLY A 582 -25.97 -17.13 15.02
N ILE A 583 -26.77 -17.66 14.11
CA ILE A 583 -26.41 -17.72 12.69
C ILE A 583 -26.47 -16.30 12.12
N SER A 584 -25.36 -15.79 11.57
CA SER A 584 -25.34 -14.51 10.83
C SER A 584 -25.32 -14.72 9.33
N ALA A 585 -25.82 -13.73 8.58
CA ALA A 585 -25.75 -13.76 7.12
C ALA A 585 -24.30 -13.69 6.62
N TYR A 586 -23.46 -12.88 7.26
CA TYR A 586 -22.06 -12.75 6.90
C TYR A 586 -21.27 -14.06 7.16
N CYS A 587 -21.12 -14.48 8.42
CA CYS A 587 -20.29 -15.64 8.77
C CYS A 587 -20.88 -16.96 8.28
N GLY A 588 -22.22 -17.13 8.33
CA GLY A 588 -22.87 -18.34 7.85
C GLY A 588 -22.75 -18.52 6.33
N GLY A 589 -22.82 -17.42 5.57
CA GLY A 589 -22.59 -17.46 4.13
C GLY A 589 -21.14 -17.81 3.79
N LEU A 590 -20.18 -17.19 4.48
CA LEU A 590 -18.75 -17.48 4.33
C LEU A 590 -18.44 -18.94 4.64
N TRP A 591 -19.00 -19.49 5.71
CA TRP A 591 -18.86 -20.89 6.10
C TRP A 591 -19.33 -21.85 5.00
N ILE A 592 -20.52 -21.62 4.43
CA ILE A 592 -21.04 -22.46 3.33
C ILE A 592 -20.11 -22.40 2.12
N ALA A 593 -19.66 -21.20 1.72
CA ALA A 593 -18.76 -21.04 0.59
C ALA A 593 -17.39 -21.68 0.84
N ALA A 594 -16.86 -21.60 2.06
CA ALA A 594 -15.61 -22.23 2.45
C ALA A 594 -15.69 -23.76 2.43
N LEU A 595 -16.82 -24.36 2.84
CA LEU A 595 -17.04 -25.80 2.72
C LEU A 595 -17.06 -26.25 1.26
N GLU A 596 -17.72 -25.50 0.36
CA GLU A 596 -17.71 -25.78 -1.08
C GLU A 596 -16.29 -25.68 -1.65
N ALA A 597 -15.54 -24.65 -1.28
CA ALA A 597 -14.15 -24.46 -1.68
C ALA A 597 -13.24 -25.60 -1.19
N ALA A 598 -13.37 -26.01 0.08
CA ALA A 598 -12.58 -27.09 0.66
C ALA A 598 -12.88 -28.44 0.01
N ILE A 599 -14.14 -28.72 -0.30
CA ILE A 599 -14.55 -29.91 -1.07
C ILE A 599 -13.90 -29.89 -2.45
N ALA A 600 -13.90 -28.74 -3.14
CA ALA A 600 -13.27 -28.60 -4.44
C ALA A 600 -11.75 -28.80 -4.37
N ILE A 601 -11.07 -28.21 -3.38
CA ILE A 601 -9.63 -28.45 -3.11
C ILE A 601 -9.39 -29.95 -2.88
N GLY A 602 -10.19 -30.59 -2.03
CA GLY A 602 -10.05 -32.01 -1.71
C GLY A 602 -10.19 -32.90 -2.94
N GLN A 603 -11.12 -32.58 -3.85
CA GLN A 603 -11.28 -33.30 -5.12
C GLN A 603 -10.08 -33.13 -6.06
N VAL A 604 -9.54 -31.91 -6.15
CA VAL A 604 -8.32 -31.62 -6.93
C VAL A 604 -7.14 -32.41 -6.39
N LEU A 605 -6.94 -32.40 -5.08
CA LEU A 605 -5.85 -33.12 -4.41
C LEU A 605 -6.00 -34.64 -4.50
N ALA A 606 -7.23 -35.17 -4.44
CA ALA A 606 -7.51 -36.59 -4.67
C ALA A 606 -7.07 -37.03 -6.08
N ALA A 607 -7.31 -36.20 -7.09
CA ALA A 607 -6.85 -36.46 -8.45
C ALA A 607 -5.31 -36.46 -8.57
N GLN A 608 -4.60 -35.79 -7.64
CA GLN A 608 -3.14 -35.80 -7.51
C GLN A 608 -2.62 -36.92 -6.59
N GLY A 609 -3.49 -37.80 -6.09
CA GLY A 609 -3.11 -38.93 -5.24
C GLY A 609 -2.92 -38.59 -3.76
N ILE A 610 -3.37 -37.42 -3.31
CA ILE A 610 -3.42 -37.05 -1.88
C ILE A 610 -4.74 -37.57 -1.29
N ASP A 611 -4.69 -38.29 -0.17
CA ASP A 611 -5.89 -38.80 0.50
C ASP A 611 -6.66 -37.67 1.19
N SER A 612 -7.78 -37.28 0.59
CA SER A 612 -8.70 -36.25 1.09
C SER A 612 -10.11 -36.79 1.36
N ALA A 613 -10.35 -38.09 1.14
CA ALA A 613 -11.71 -38.65 1.03
C ALA A 613 -12.51 -38.51 2.33
N ALA A 614 -11.86 -38.71 3.48
CA ALA A 614 -12.51 -38.59 4.78
C ALA A 614 -12.94 -37.14 5.08
N ALA A 615 -12.05 -36.17 4.85
CA ALA A 615 -12.33 -34.76 5.06
C ALA A 615 -13.46 -34.27 4.13
N VAL A 616 -13.40 -34.63 2.84
CA VAL A 616 -14.44 -34.28 1.85
C VAL A 616 -15.81 -34.84 2.27
N ALA A 617 -15.88 -36.12 2.69
CA ALA A 617 -17.15 -36.71 3.13
C ALA A 617 -17.73 -36.02 4.38
N GLN A 618 -16.87 -35.63 5.32
CA GLN A 618 -17.25 -34.88 6.52
C GLN A 618 -17.83 -33.49 6.16
N TRP A 619 -17.14 -32.75 5.29
CA TRP A 619 -17.59 -31.42 4.86
C TRP A 619 -18.86 -31.47 4.02
N GLN A 620 -19.06 -32.50 3.19
CA GLN A 620 -20.34 -32.71 2.51
C GLN A 620 -21.50 -32.87 3.49
N GLY A 621 -21.26 -33.54 4.62
CA GLY A 621 -22.23 -33.66 5.72
C GLY A 621 -22.56 -32.30 6.35
N TRP A 622 -21.54 -31.53 6.73
CA TRP A 622 -21.72 -30.20 7.33
C TRP A 622 -22.38 -29.21 6.37
N LEU A 623 -22.02 -29.27 5.09
CA LEU A 623 -22.59 -28.44 4.04
C LEU A 623 -24.08 -28.73 3.86
N ALA A 624 -24.47 -30.01 3.85
CA ALA A 624 -25.88 -30.40 3.76
C ALA A 624 -26.71 -29.91 4.96
N GLN A 625 -26.14 -29.98 6.17
CA GLN A 625 -26.76 -29.44 7.39
C GLN A 625 -26.92 -27.91 7.30
N SER A 626 -25.82 -27.21 6.99
CA SER A 626 -25.78 -25.75 6.87
C SER A 626 -26.80 -25.21 5.86
N ARG A 627 -26.85 -25.82 4.67
CA ARG A 627 -27.80 -25.41 3.61
C ARG A 627 -29.26 -25.64 3.99
N ALA A 628 -29.56 -26.59 4.88
CA ALA A 628 -30.93 -26.87 5.31
C ALA A 628 -31.50 -25.76 6.23
N VAL A 629 -30.64 -25.02 6.93
CA VAL A 629 -31.05 -24.02 7.93
C VAL A 629 -30.79 -22.58 7.50
N TYR A 630 -29.71 -22.29 6.75
CA TYR A 630 -29.28 -20.92 6.47
C TYR A 630 -30.38 -20.03 5.87
N HIS A 631 -31.00 -20.47 4.77
CA HIS A 631 -32.04 -19.69 4.10
C HIS A 631 -33.31 -19.55 4.95
N SER A 632 -33.80 -20.65 5.52
CA SER A 632 -35.07 -20.65 6.28
C SER A 632 -34.99 -19.84 7.58
N THR A 633 -33.80 -19.76 8.18
CA THR A 633 -33.55 -18.96 9.38
C THR A 633 -33.47 -17.46 9.07
N LEU A 634 -32.73 -17.08 8.02
CA LEU A 634 -32.35 -15.67 7.82
C LEU A 634 -33.20 -14.92 6.80
N TRP A 635 -33.79 -15.59 5.82
CA TRP A 635 -34.57 -14.92 4.78
C TRP A 635 -35.84 -14.30 5.35
N ASN A 636 -36.04 -13.00 5.12
CA ASN A 636 -37.21 -12.27 5.64
C ASN A 636 -38.26 -11.93 4.57
N GLY A 637 -38.05 -12.36 3.32
CA GLY A 637 -38.91 -12.04 2.17
C GLY A 637 -38.36 -10.96 1.25
N SER A 638 -37.29 -10.24 1.61
CA SER A 638 -36.65 -9.25 0.74
C SER A 638 -35.13 -9.22 0.83
N TYR A 639 -34.58 -9.49 2.01
CA TYR A 639 -33.15 -9.57 2.26
C TYR A 639 -32.88 -10.59 3.39
N TYR A 640 -31.61 -10.86 3.67
CA TYR A 640 -31.19 -11.71 4.78
C TYR A 640 -31.07 -10.87 6.04
N ARG A 641 -31.68 -11.34 7.14
CA ARG A 641 -31.50 -10.73 8.46
C ARG A 641 -30.02 -10.69 8.81
N LEU A 642 -29.62 -9.67 9.58
CA LEU A 642 -28.26 -9.55 10.09
C LEU A 642 -27.80 -10.86 10.75
N ASP A 643 -28.64 -11.37 11.65
CA ASP A 643 -28.46 -12.64 12.34
C ASP A 643 -29.80 -13.21 12.85
N SER A 644 -29.75 -14.40 13.45
CA SER A 644 -30.92 -15.10 14.01
C SER A 644 -31.25 -14.71 15.46
N GLY A 645 -30.29 -14.15 16.21
CA GLY A 645 -30.40 -13.94 17.65
C GLY A 645 -30.68 -12.50 18.11
N SER A 646 -30.29 -11.48 17.33
CA SER A 646 -30.39 -10.07 17.75
C SER A 646 -31.79 -9.47 17.55
N GLY A 647 -32.58 -10.03 16.63
CA GLY A 647 -33.85 -9.43 16.19
C GLY A 647 -33.68 -8.14 15.37
N SER A 648 -32.47 -7.82 14.92
CA SER A 648 -32.17 -6.62 14.14
C SER A 648 -32.89 -6.61 12.79
N ALA A 649 -33.41 -5.44 12.41
CA ALA A 649 -33.97 -5.17 11.09
C ALA A 649 -32.96 -4.52 10.14
N VAL A 650 -31.70 -4.35 10.55
CA VAL A 650 -30.67 -3.72 9.72
C VAL A 650 -30.41 -4.52 8.44
N VAL A 651 -30.33 -3.79 7.33
CA VAL A 651 -29.79 -4.25 6.06
C VAL A 651 -28.28 -4.03 6.13
N MET A 652 -27.53 -5.12 6.22
CA MET A 652 -26.06 -5.07 6.17
C MET A 652 -25.60 -5.07 4.72
N ALA A 653 -24.68 -4.18 4.37
CA ALA A 653 -24.14 -4.05 3.01
C ALA A 653 -23.43 -5.33 2.55
N ASP A 654 -22.82 -6.04 3.49
CA ASP A 654 -22.00 -7.22 3.24
C ASP A 654 -22.68 -8.56 3.61
N GLN A 655 -24.00 -8.55 3.78
CA GLN A 655 -24.78 -9.72 4.25
C GLN A 655 -24.65 -10.98 3.37
N LEU A 656 -24.16 -10.87 2.15
CA LEU A 656 -24.01 -11.98 1.20
C LEU A 656 -22.56 -12.14 0.70
N CYS A 657 -21.56 -11.79 1.52
CA CYS A 657 -20.14 -11.95 1.19
C CYS A 657 -19.79 -13.39 0.73
N GLY A 658 -20.27 -14.43 1.45
CA GLY A 658 -20.04 -15.81 1.03
C GLY A 658 -20.64 -16.16 -0.34
N GLN A 659 -21.77 -15.54 -0.71
CA GLN A 659 -22.37 -15.72 -2.04
C GLN A 659 -21.55 -14.98 -3.13
N TYR A 660 -21.00 -13.81 -2.82
CA TYR A 660 -20.05 -13.10 -3.68
C TYR A 660 -18.83 -14.01 -3.97
N TYR A 661 -18.22 -14.58 -2.93
CA TYR A 661 -17.09 -15.48 -3.08
C TYR A 661 -17.43 -16.80 -3.77
N ALA A 662 -18.61 -17.39 -3.52
CA ALA A 662 -19.03 -18.59 -4.22
C ALA A 662 -19.09 -18.37 -5.74
N ARG A 663 -19.62 -17.22 -6.19
CA ARG A 663 -19.66 -16.88 -7.62
C ARG A 663 -18.29 -16.56 -8.20
N LEU A 664 -17.48 -15.78 -7.47
CA LEU A 664 -16.10 -15.48 -7.83
C LEU A 664 -15.29 -16.75 -8.14
N LEU A 665 -15.54 -17.80 -7.35
CA LEU A 665 -14.81 -19.07 -7.42
C LEU A 665 -15.49 -20.15 -8.27
N ASN A 666 -16.58 -19.80 -8.98
CA ASN A 666 -17.41 -20.75 -9.73
C ASN A 666 -17.90 -21.95 -8.90
N LEU A 667 -18.15 -21.72 -7.61
CA LEU A 667 -18.73 -22.69 -6.68
C LEU A 667 -20.27 -22.64 -6.73
N PRO A 668 -20.96 -23.68 -6.23
CA PRO A 668 -22.41 -23.65 -6.12
C PRO A 668 -22.89 -22.46 -5.29
N ASP A 669 -23.92 -21.75 -5.79
CA ASP A 669 -24.50 -20.61 -5.10
C ASP A 669 -24.89 -20.97 -3.65
N VAL A 670 -24.57 -20.11 -2.69
CA VAL A 670 -24.97 -20.24 -1.27
C VAL A 670 -26.49 -20.17 -1.16
N VAL A 671 -27.12 -19.27 -1.92
CA VAL A 671 -28.56 -19.05 -1.98
C VAL A 671 -29.03 -18.87 -3.43
N ALA A 672 -30.30 -19.17 -3.71
CA ALA A 672 -30.80 -19.08 -5.09
C ALA A 672 -30.68 -17.64 -5.65
N PRO A 673 -30.37 -17.49 -6.97
CA PRO A 673 -30.09 -16.18 -7.58
C PRO A 673 -31.18 -15.12 -7.37
N GLU A 674 -32.45 -15.50 -7.32
CA GLU A 674 -33.57 -14.59 -7.09
C GLU A 674 -33.52 -13.92 -5.71
N TYR A 675 -33.02 -14.62 -4.69
CA TYR A 675 -32.85 -14.07 -3.34
C TYR A 675 -31.64 -13.16 -3.27
N THR A 676 -30.57 -13.51 -3.98
CA THR A 676 -29.39 -12.65 -4.17
C THR A 676 -29.76 -11.33 -4.83
N GLU A 677 -30.51 -11.37 -5.94
CA GLU A 677 -30.95 -10.16 -6.63
C GLU A 677 -31.82 -9.27 -5.71
N SER A 678 -32.78 -9.85 -5.01
CA SER A 678 -33.64 -9.12 -4.08
C SER A 678 -32.84 -8.47 -2.94
N ALA A 679 -31.89 -9.20 -2.35
CA ALA A 679 -31.04 -8.68 -1.28
C ALA A 679 -30.15 -7.53 -1.78
N LEU A 680 -29.49 -7.68 -2.94
CA LEU A 680 -28.65 -6.63 -3.54
C LEU A 680 -29.44 -5.37 -3.88
N ARG A 681 -30.66 -5.50 -4.41
CA ARG A 681 -31.55 -4.34 -4.66
C ARG A 681 -31.94 -3.64 -3.35
N THR A 682 -32.15 -4.42 -2.29
CA THR A 682 -32.45 -3.87 -0.96
C THR A 682 -31.25 -3.13 -0.38
N ILE A 683 -30.04 -3.72 -0.46
CA ILE A 683 -28.78 -3.09 -0.05
C ILE A 683 -28.54 -1.79 -0.82
N TYR A 684 -28.60 -1.84 -2.16
CA TYR A 684 -28.43 -0.66 -3.00
C TYR A 684 -29.43 0.45 -2.66
N THR A 685 -30.68 0.09 -2.34
CA THR A 685 -31.70 1.07 -1.96
C THR A 685 -31.47 1.64 -0.57
N ALA A 686 -31.30 0.79 0.45
CA ALA A 686 -31.22 1.23 1.84
C ALA A 686 -29.84 1.84 2.17
N CYS A 687 -28.77 1.13 1.87
CA CYS A 687 -27.41 1.48 2.27
C CYS A 687 -26.77 2.53 1.38
N PHE A 688 -27.18 2.66 0.12
CA PHE A 688 -26.61 3.62 -0.83
C PHE A 688 -27.61 4.74 -1.21
N LEU A 689 -28.72 4.43 -1.87
CA LEU A 689 -29.62 5.48 -2.37
C LEU A 689 -30.25 6.32 -1.25
N LYS A 690 -30.71 5.68 -0.17
CA LYS A 690 -31.32 6.40 0.97
C LYS A 690 -30.27 6.95 1.95
N PHE A 691 -29.01 6.54 1.82
CA PHE A 691 -27.92 7.09 2.60
C PHE A 691 -27.31 8.31 1.88
N HIS A 692 -27.72 9.50 2.30
CA HIS A 692 -27.23 10.76 1.73
C HIS A 692 -27.27 10.80 0.20
N ASP A 693 -28.36 10.30 -0.39
CA ASP A 693 -28.61 10.28 -1.84
C ASP A 693 -27.52 9.57 -2.68
N GLY A 694 -26.73 8.69 -2.07
CA GLY A 694 -25.64 7.95 -2.70
C GLY A 694 -24.40 8.81 -3.00
N GLN A 695 -24.15 9.88 -2.24
CA GLN A 695 -23.02 10.78 -2.47
C GLN A 695 -21.68 10.26 -1.92
N PHE A 696 -21.69 9.32 -0.97
CA PHE A 696 -20.48 8.88 -0.26
C PHE A 696 -20.07 7.44 -0.57
N GLY A 697 -21.05 6.58 -0.87
CA GLY A 697 -20.90 5.12 -0.90
C GLY A 697 -22.00 4.47 -0.06
N ALA A 698 -22.06 3.15 -0.05
CA ALA A 698 -22.96 2.38 0.77
C ALA A 698 -22.47 2.33 2.22
N ALA A 699 -23.31 2.74 3.17
CA ALA A 699 -23.06 2.55 4.59
C ALA A 699 -23.13 1.06 4.97
N ASN A 700 -22.34 0.63 5.95
CA ASN A 700 -22.26 -0.78 6.33
C ASN A 700 -23.60 -1.37 6.82
N GLY A 701 -24.45 -0.58 7.48
CA GLY A 701 -25.70 -1.08 8.05
C GLY A 701 -26.74 0.01 8.32
N LEU A 702 -27.88 -0.05 7.64
CA LEU A 702 -29.01 0.87 7.84
C LEU A 702 -30.34 0.10 7.93
N LEU A 703 -31.36 0.75 8.50
CA LEU A 703 -32.72 0.26 8.40
C LEU A 703 -33.21 0.34 6.93
N PRO A 704 -34.26 -0.41 6.53
CA PRO A 704 -34.75 -0.40 5.15
C PRO A 704 -35.18 0.99 4.63
N ASP A 705 -35.46 1.95 5.52
CA ASP A 705 -35.77 3.33 5.19
C ASP A 705 -34.52 4.24 5.09
N GLY A 706 -33.32 3.69 5.24
CA GLY A 706 -32.04 4.41 5.21
C GLY A 706 -31.67 5.11 6.51
N SER A 707 -32.48 4.98 7.57
CA SER A 707 -32.16 5.56 8.87
C SER A 707 -31.22 4.65 9.68
N PRO A 708 -30.37 5.22 10.54
CA PRO A 708 -29.51 4.44 11.43
C PRO A 708 -30.36 3.71 12.48
N LEU A 709 -30.00 2.47 12.85
CA LEU A 709 -30.59 1.79 14.00
C LEU A 709 -30.32 2.58 15.29
N ASN A 710 -29.08 3.03 15.45
CA ASN A 710 -28.68 3.98 16.47
C ASN A 710 -27.77 5.05 15.83
N PRO A 711 -28.15 6.35 15.86
CA PRO A 711 -27.35 7.43 15.27
C PRO A 711 -25.96 7.62 15.87
N LYS A 712 -25.65 6.96 16.99
CA LYS A 712 -24.35 7.02 17.67
C LYS A 712 -23.43 5.84 17.36
N ASP A 713 -23.90 4.88 16.57
CA ASP A 713 -23.07 3.73 16.20
C ASP A 713 -21.89 4.19 15.33
N THR A 714 -20.77 3.48 15.44
CA THR A 714 -19.55 3.73 14.67
C THR A 714 -19.62 3.00 13.33
N HIS A 715 -19.42 1.69 13.34
CA HIS A 715 -19.23 0.85 12.15
C HIS A 715 -20.43 0.83 11.20
N PRO A 716 -21.69 0.66 11.65
CA PRO A 716 -22.85 0.64 10.75
C PRO A 716 -23.01 1.90 9.88
N LEU A 717 -22.55 3.06 10.36
CA LEU A 717 -22.71 4.36 9.68
C LEU A 717 -21.51 4.78 8.86
N GLU A 718 -20.46 3.96 8.85
CA GLU A 718 -19.28 4.16 8.04
C GLU A 718 -19.48 3.59 6.64
N VAL A 719 -18.83 4.22 5.67
CA VAL A 719 -18.61 3.68 4.33
C VAL A 719 -17.22 3.08 4.32
N TRP A 720 -17.13 1.75 4.36
CA TRP A 720 -15.85 1.06 4.24
C TRP A 720 -15.48 0.97 2.77
N THR A 721 -14.32 1.53 2.41
CA THR A 721 -13.89 1.70 1.01
C THR A 721 -13.80 0.36 0.30
N GLY A 722 -13.10 -0.61 0.91
CA GLY A 722 -12.93 -1.94 0.37
C GLY A 722 -14.22 -2.77 0.28
N ILE A 723 -15.10 -2.68 1.29
CA ILE A 723 -16.42 -3.35 1.26
C ILE A 723 -17.28 -2.80 0.13
N ASN A 724 -17.23 -1.50 -0.13
CA ASN A 724 -17.96 -0.88 -1.23
C ASN A 724 -17.48 -1.36 -2.60
N PHE A 725 -16.16 -1.53 -2.77
CA PHE A 725 -15.62 -2.13 -3.99
C PHE A 725 -15.96 -3.62 -4.11
N GLY A 726 -15.94 -4.39 -3.02
CA GLY A 726 -16.43 -5.77 -3.00
C GLY A 726 -17.91 -5.88 -3.37
N LEU A 727 -18.76 -5.03 -2.80
CA LEU A 727 -20.18 -4.93 -3.15
C LEU A 727 -20.38 -4.56 -4.62
N ALA A 728 -19.58 -3.64 -5.16
CA ALA A 728 -19.64 -3.28 -6.58
C ALA A 728 -19.22 -4.45 -7.48
N ALA A 729 -18.17 -5.20 -7.13
CA ALA A 729 -17.79 -6.42 -7.84
C ALA A 729 -18.92 -7.46 -7.80
N PHE A 730 -19.59 -7.64 -6.67
CA PHE A 730 -20.72 -8.56 -6.55
C PHE A 730 -21.94 -8.12 -7.38
N LEU A 731 -22.24 -6.81 -7.42
CA LEU A 731 -23.27 -6.26 -8.30
C LEU A 731 -22.95 -6.55 -9.78
N LEU A 732 -21.67 -6.49 -10.19
CA LEU A 732 -21.24 -6.84 -11.55
C LEU A 732 -21.47 -8.33 -11.87
N GLN A 733 -21.14 -9.24 -10.94
CA GLN A 733 -21.43 -10.69 -11.07
C GLN A 733 -22.92 -11.02 -11.27
N MET A 734 -23.79 -10.08 -10.86
CA MET A 734 -25.25 -10.17 -10.98
C MET A 734 -25.81 -9.33 -12.15
N GLY A 735 -24.95 -8.74 -12.99
CA GLY A 735 -25.33 -7.96 -14.16
C GLY A 735 -25.80 -6.54 -13.87
N LEU A 736 -25.60 -6.03 -12.65
CA LEU A 736 -26.03 -4.70 -12.19
C LEU A 736 -24.91 -3.65 -12.36
N ARG A 737 -24.37 -3.57 -13.58
CA ARG A 737 -23.23 -2.67 -13.92
C ARG A 737 -23.50 -1.19 -13.61
N PRO A 738 -24.68 -0.60 -13.92
CA PRO A 738 -24.94 0.81 -13.59
C PRO A 738 -24.86 1.10 -12.10
N GLU A 739 -25.43 0.22 -11.26
CA GLU A 739 -25.41 0.32 -9.80
C GLU A 739 -23.99 0.17 -9.26
N ALA A 740 -23.25 -0.83 -9.73
CA ALA A 740 -21.86 -1.08 -9.35
C ALA A 740 -20.98 0.15 -9.63
N MET A 741 -21.01 0.65 -10.87
CA MET A 741 -20.16 1.79 -11.26
C MET A 741 -20.52 3.07 -10.52
N ARG A 742 -21.79 3.26 -10.14
CA ARG A 742 -22.22 4.43 -9.37
C ARG A 742 -21.70 4.40 -7.92
N ILE A 743 -21.70 3.23 -7.27
CA ILE A 743 -21.08 3.07 -5.94
C ILE A 743 -19.57 3.32 -6.03
N THR A 744 -18.90 2.66 -6.98
CA THR A 744 -17.45 2.79 -7.16
C THR A 744 -17.05 4.24 -7.42
N GLU A 745 -17.77 4.96 -8.29
CA GLU A 745 -17.48 6.37 -8.58
C GLU A 745 -17.66 7.26 -7.34
N ALA A 746 -18.73 7.02 -6.55
CA ALA A 746 -18.96 7.80 -5.33
C ALA A 746 -17.78 7.68 -4.36
N VAL A 747 -17.31 6.45 -4.09
CA VAL A 747 -16.17 6.22 -3.19
C VAL A 747 -14.87 6.82 -3.76
N VAL A 748 -14.58 6.60 -5.05
CA VAL A 748 -13.37 7.18 -5.68
C VAL A 748 -13.37 8.70 -5.60
N ARG A 749 -14.50 9.36 -5.85
CA ARG A 749 -14.60 10.82 -5.71
C ARG A 749 -14.36 11.25 -4.26
N GLN A 750 -14.92 10.54 -3.29
CA GLN A 750 -14.65 10.88 -1.88
C GLN A 750 -13.15 10.84 -1.54
N ILE A 751 -12.42 9.87 -2.08
CA ILE A 751 -10.98 9.74 -1.85
C ILE A 751 -10.21 10.89 -2.52
N TYR A 752 -10.34 11.04 -3.84
CA TYR A 752 -9.46 11.90 -4.63
C TYR A 752 -9.88 13.37 -4.66
N ASP A 753 -11.16 13.67 -4.43
CA ASP A 753 -11.66 15.05 -4.39
C ASP A 753 -11.53 15.68 -2.99
N ASN A 754 -11.20 14.90 -1.95
CA ASN A 754 -11.18 15.38 -0.56
C ASN A 754 -9.89 15.10 0.24
N GLY A 755 -8.75 14.95 -0.44
CA GLY A 755 -7.44 14.97 0.20
C GLY A 755 -6.99 13.64 0.81
N LEU A 756 -7.53 12.52 0.32
CA LEU A 756 -7.19 11.17 0.78
C LEU A 756 -6.35 10.38 -0.24
N GLN A 757 -5.94 10.99 -1.35
CA GLN A 757 -5.10 10.36 -2.36
C GLN A 757 -3.79 9.86 -1.74
N PHE A 758 -3.38 8.63 -2.09
CA PHE A 758 -2.19 7.96 -1.53
C PHE A 758 -2.19 7.87 0.01
N ARG A 759 -3.38 7.86 0.60
CA ARG A 759 -3.65 7.58 2.02
C ARG A 759 -5.07 7.08 2.23
N THR A 760 -5.60 6.35 1.24
CA THR A 760 -6.97 5.83 1.22
C THR A 760 -7.30 5.12 2.54
N PRO A 761 -8.36 5.52 3.25
CA PRO A 761 -8.67 4.97 4.57
C PRO A 761 -9.55 3.72 4.50
N GLU A 762 -9.67 3.01 5.62
CA GLU A 762 -10.69 1.96 5.80
C GLU A 762 -12.07 2.57 5.60
N ALA A 763 -12.36 3.62 6.37
CA ALA A 763 -13.71 4.15 6.51
C ALA A 763 -13.75 5.66 6.29
N ILE A 764 -14.81 6.11 5.62
CA ILE A 764 -15.20 7.51 5.51
C ILE A 764 -16.62 7.71 6.07
N THR A 765 -16.93 8.94 6.49
CA THR A 765 -18.29 9.31 6.94
C THR A 765 -18.83 10.52 6.17
N ALA A 766 -20.14 10.71 6.23
CA ALA A 766 -20.79 11.90 5.67
C ALA A 766 -20.46 13.21 6.42
N ALA A 767 -19.75 13.13 7.55
CA ALA A 767 -19.29 14.29 8.32
C ALA A 767 -17.95 14.85 7.83
N GLY A 768 -17.37 14.32 6.75
CA GLY A 768 -16.05 14.72 6.27
C GLY A 768 -14.91 14.18 7.13
N THR A 769 -15.11 13.02 7.76
CA THR A 769 -14.09 12.36 8.60
C THR A 769 -13.72 10.99 8.06
N PHE A 770 -12.52 10.52 8.40
CA PHE A 770 -12.06 9.16 8.10
C PHE A 770 -11.52 8.44 9.35
N ARG A 771 -11.38 7.10 9.25
CA ARG A 771 -10.68 6.25 10.23
C ARG A 771 -9.65 5.39 9.49
N ALA A 772 -8.47 5.24 10.09
CA ALA A 772 -7.36 4.40 9.64
C ALA A 772 -6.94 4.66 8.18
N SER A 773 -5.98 5.58 7.97
CA SER A 773 -5.44 5.88 6.63
C SER A 773 -4.41 4.84 6.17
N HIS A 774 -4.06 4.83 4.87
CA HIS A 774 -3.13 3.85 4.28
C HIS A 774 -3.60 2.41 4.47
N TYR A 775 -4.81 2.12 4.00
CA TYR A 775 -5.54 0.91 4.39
C TYR A 775 -5.62 -0.13 3.27
N LEU A 776 -5.23 -1.36 3.61
CA LEU A 776 -5.09 -2.49 2.68
C LEU A 776 -6.38 -2.81 1.90
N ARG A 777 -7.54 -2.67 2.55
CA ARG A 777 -8.85 -3.06 1.97
C ARG A 777 -9.20 -2.32 0.69
N ALA A 778 -8.67 -1.12 0.48
CA ALA A 778 -8.97 -0.28 -0.69
C ALA A 778 -8.55 -0.93 -2.03
N MET A 779 -7.57 -1.83 -2.02
CA MET A 779 -7.16 -2.60 -3.20
C MET A 779 -8.28 -3.49 -3.79
N ALA A 780 -9.40 -3.67 -3.09
CA ALA A 780 -10.59 -4.35 -3.60
C ALA A 780 -11.17 -3.73 -4.89
N ILE A 781 -10.78 -2.51 -5.27
CA ILE A 781 -11.11 -1.95 -6.58
C ILE A 781 -10.65 -2.85 -7.75
N TRP A 782 -9.60 -3.64 -7.55
CA TRP A 782 -9.15 -4.64 -8.53
C TRP A 782 -10.18 -5.77 -8.74
N ALA A 783 -10.97 -6.12 -7.74
CA ALA A 783 -12.08 -7.05 -7.91
C ALA A 783 -13.14 -6.49 -8.87
N VAL A 784 -13.43 -5.17 -8.79
CA VAL A 784 -14.35 -4.50 -9.72
C VAL A 784 -13.82 -4.60 -11.15
N PHE A 785 -12.52 -4.37 -11.35
CA PHE A 785 -11.90 -4.48 -12.67
C PHE A 785 -11.97 -5.90 -13.25
N LEU A 786 -11.73 -6.92 -12.42
CA LEU A 786 -11.74 -8.32 -12.85
C LEU A 786 -13.13 -8.82 -13.27
N GLU A 787 -14.20 -8.14 -12.84
CA GLU A 787 -15.59 -8.44 -13.20
C GLU A 787 -16.12 -7.60 -14.40
N LEU A 788 -15.29 -6.73 -15.02
CA LEU A 788 -15.65 -5.80 -16.12
C LEU A 788 -15.09 -6.19 -17.51
#